data_AF-A0A9E5WQW4-F1
#
_entry.id   AF-A0A9E5WQW4-F1
#
_cell.length_a   1.000
_cell.length_b   1.000
_cell.length_c   1.000
_cell.angle_alpha   90.00
_cell.angle_beta   90.00
_cell.angle_gamma   90.00
#
_symmetry.space_group_name_H-M   'P 1'
#
loop_
_entity.id
_entity.type
_entity.pdbx_description
1 polymer ?
#
loop_
_entity_poly.entity_id
_entity_poly.type
_entity_poly.pdbx_seq_one_letter_code
_entity_poly.pdbx_strand_id
1 'polypeptide(L)'
;MRLTLRTLLAYLDDILEPGQAEEIRKKIEESSFASTLANRIREVLRRRRLPAPDLSGPGMGLDPNTVAEYLDNTLPPDAVADVERVCLESDVHLAEVASCHQILTLVLGEPVEIPATSRERMYAIVDEQAGLDDSPGHPEGQPTAAAAQPAAAGQSSDEPAAEPGPSRFSESLPEYLKPTPLWRQLLPYVVILLILGIWLGLFVIDPTILPFIRGLSDRTTAPGPLAAESPVAAVSETTSEPTPPQTATESGVVTGSQASSSQPGPERTEPEPVGANVAGQPAPEGSPAGTAAPATSEPGSAQPSPASLASETMVAAPEAEPQPATSPQAAVPTSAPPQTASASSTTKSPEAPQVAMAPSATATSSPSRPTKAPAPKNPTPPAQKVPVAAAIPFPEIEYTSPTGVLLHYDAESNAWVMMPHRSVVHSGDELASPEPFVNQLRVDRGRLHVTLLGGTRVRLVAPKKNVPLGLAISEGRLILQRKLAGDPQALAARVVLALYVHGETWRLELTEPGTVCGVEIIREMPEQFEQAPGPNLYRGGLYVVEGAARFADGTNPEQVIKAKDWISLTPQDRAQLAQADTRPPLFAIPEWLQAEEGYVTPTQRRYATLFEKEFHPDEPVLLALPTVVKSPRPGLSELAVKCLALIEAYEPLVQALAEAEHEEARLAAIEGLRRWLPSDPNNGKRLQETLAEYFHPEEAKIVYRLLWGFSEKDAANPYTSKQLVDWLEHDHIAIRQLAFYHIYRLTGQRFDYRPNAPLVQRQSAVNRWRAHLARKNGTLLGE
;
A
#
# COMPACT_ATOMS: atom_id res chain seq x y z
N MET A 1 -18.10 28.76 35.06
CA MET A 1 -17.05 28.06 34.23
C MET A 1 -15.89 28.98 33.82
N ARG A 2 -14.69 28.43 33.55
CA ARG A 2 -13.61 29.06 32.72
C ARG A 2 -13.95 28.85 31.23
N LEU A 3 -13.46 29.73 30.36
CA LEU A 3 -13.68 29.67 28.91
C LEU A 3 -12.40 29.19 28.21
N THR A 4 -12.33 27.89 27.93
CA THR A 4 -11.21 27.19 27.26
C THR A 4 -11.72 26.48 26.00
N LEU A 5 -10.84 26.01 25.11
CA LEU A 5 -11.22 25.32 23.88
C LEU A 5 -12.17 24.13 24.17
N ARG A 6 -11.86 23.30 25.18
CA ARG A 6 -12.72 22.17 25.58
C ARG A 6 -14.13 22.62 25.99
N THR A 7 -14.27 23.69 26.79
CA THR A 7 -15.60 24.20 27.17
C THR A 7 -16.37 24.84 26.00
N LEU A 8 -15.65 25.26 24.95
CA LEU A 8 -16.25 25.77 23.72
C LEU A 8 -16.75 24.63 22.81
N LEU A 9 -16.00 23.53 22.70
CA LEU A 9 -16.45 22.31 22.03
C LEU A 9 -17.68 21.72 22.71
N ALA A 10 -17.66 21.60 24.04
CA ALA A 10 -18.80 21.15 24.83
C ALA A 10 -20.08 21.99 24.62
N TYR A 11 -19.94 23.29 24.36
CA TYR A 11 -21.05 24.17 24.00
C TYR A 11 -21.49 24.04 22.53
N LEU A 12 -20.59 23.69 21.62
CA LEU A 12 -20.88 23.53 20.19
C LEU A 12 -21.61 22.21 19.89
N ASP A 13 -21.33 21.16 20.65
CA ASP A 13 -21.95 19.83 20.53
C ASP A 13 -23.09 19.57 21.54
N ASP A 14 -23.58 20.64 22.22
CA ASP A 14 -24.77 20.65 23.09
C ASP A 14 -24.75 19.71 24.32
N ILE A 15 -23.56 19.40 24.86
CA ILE A 15 -23.38 18.51 26.04
C ILE A 15 -23.34 19.25 27.39
N LEU A 16 -23.62 20.55 27.43
CA LEU A 16 -23.64 21.35 28.66
C LEU A 16 -25.04 21.41 29.29
N GLU A 17 -25.10 21.37 30.62
CA GLU A 17 -26.35 21.65 31.34
C GLU A 17 -26.93 23.02 30.93
N PRO A 18 -28.26 23.20 30.84
CA PRO A 18 -28.87 24.42 30.30
C PRO A 18 -28.36 25.73 30.92
N GLY A 19 -28.20 25.79 32.25
CA GLY A 19 -27.66 26.97 32.93
C GLY A 19 -26.18 27.23 32.63
N GLN A 20 -25.38 26.19 32.38
CA GLN A 20 -23.99 26.30 31.95
C GLN A 20 -23.91 26.76 30.49
N ALA A 21 -24.79 26.25 29.62
CA ALA A 21 -24.90 26.67 28.23
C ALA A 21 -25.30 28.15 28.09
N GLU A 22 -26.17 28.68 28.96
CA GLU A 22 -26.46 30.12 29.04
C GLU A 22 -25.26 30.94 29.54
N GLU A 23 -24.55 30.47 30.56
CA GLU A 23 -23.31 31.09 31.06
C GLU A 23 -22.23 31.20 29.97
N ILE A 24 -22.03 30.12 29.20
CA ILE A 24 -21.04 30.06 28.12
C ILE A 24 -21.49 30.88 26.90
N ARG A 25 -22.77 30.83 26.50
CA ARG A 25 -23.33 31.68 25.44
C ARG A 25 -23.04 33.16 25.71
N LYS A 26 -23.36 33.64 26.91
CA LYS A 26 -23.11 35.03 27.31
C LYS A 26 -21.62 35.38 27.25
N LYS A 27 -20.73 34.47 27.66
CA LYS A 27 -19.26 34.67 27.58
C LYS A 27 -18.71 34.65 26.15
N ILE A 28 -19.39 33.98 25.21
CA ILE A 28 -19.07 34.03 23.78
C ILE A 28 -19.54 35.36 23.16
N GLU A 29 -20.68 35.89 23.60
CA GLU A 29 -21.17 37.22 23.19
C GLU A 29 -20.29 38.36 23.77
N GLU A 30 -19.83 38.22 25.02
CA GLU A 30 -18.92 39.18 25.68
C GLU A 30 -17.46 39.10 25.19
N SER A 31 -17.05 37.98 24.57
CA SER A 31 -15.66 37.74 24.12
C SER A 31 -15.56 37.58 22.60
N SER A 32 -15.08 38.63 21.93
CA SER A 32 -14.83 38.63 20.47
C SER A 32 -13.89 37.51 20.01
N PHE A 33 -12.91 37.14 20.84
CA PHE A 33 -12.01 35.99 20.59
C PHE A 33 -12.79 34.67 20.56
N ALA A 34 -13.67 34.43 21.53
CA ALA A 34 -14.44 33.19 21.62
C ALA A 34 -15.49 33.07 20.52
N SER A 35 -16.15 34.18 20.15
CA SER A 35 -17.04 34.24 18.99
C SER A 35 -16.30 33.94 17.67
N THR A 36 -15.10 34.50 17.50
CA THR A 36 -14.23 34.21 16.35
C THR A 36 -13.80 32.74 16.31
N LEU A 37 -13.39 32.18 17.46
CA LEU A 37 -12.97 30.78 17.57
C LEU A 37 -14.12 29.80 17.30
N ALA A 38 -15.31 30.05 17.84
CA ALA A 38 -16.50 29.23 17.59
C ALA A 38 -16.87 29.21 16.10
N ASN A 39 -16.74 30.34 15.41
CA ASN A 39 -16.99 30.41 13.97
C ASN A 39 -15.87 29.76 13.14
N ARG A 40 -14.61 29.87 13.56
CA ARG A 40 -13.47 29.14 12.95
C ARG A 40 -13.66 27.63 13.05
N ILE A 41 -14.04 27.09 14.22
CA ILE A 41 -14.33 25.65 14.40
C ILE A 41 -15.44 25.20 13.45
N ARG A 42 -16.56 25.95 13.37
CA ARG A 42 -17.68 25.65 12.44
C ARG A 42 -17.28 25.73 10.96
N GLU A 43 -16.37 26.61 10.57
CA GLU A 43 -15.87 26.68 9.19
C GLU A 43 -14.96 25.49 8.88
N VAL A 44 -14.01 25.22 9.77
CA VAL A 44 -13.03 24.13 9.69
C VAL A 44 -13.74 22.77 9.56
N LEU A 45 -14.70 22.46 10.43
CA LEU A 45 -15.52 21.23 10.35
C LEU A 45 -16.34 21.10 9.05
N ARG A 46 -16.59 22.20 8.33
CA ARG A 46 -17.30 22.19 7.03
C ARG A 46 -16.36 22.14 5.82
N ARG A 47 -15.05 22.35 5.99
CA ARG A 47 -14.09 22.58 4.91
C ARG A 47 -13.57 21.25 4.33
N ARG A 48 -14.35 20.64 3.42
CA ARG A 48 -14.11 19.37 2.68
C ARG A 48 -12.74 19.18 1.94
N ARG A 49 -11.76 20.05 2.14
CA ARG A 49 -10.41 19.98 1.53
C ARG A 49 -9.27 20.19 2.54
N LEU A 50 -9.55 20.11 3.84
CA LEU A 50 -8.50 19.95 4.84
C LEU A 50 -7.86 18.56 4.70
N PRO A 51 -6.52 18.45 4.78
CA PRO A 51 -5.86 17.16 4.97
C PRO A 51 -6.03 16.70 6.42
N ALA A 52 -5.84 15.40 6.67
CA ALA A 52 -5.59 14.88 8.02
C ALA A 52 -4.15 15.22 8.48
N PRO A 53 -3.83 15.13 9.79
CA PRO A 53 -2.45 15.17 10.28
C PRO A 53 -1.56 14.08 9.65
N ASP A 54 -0.26 14.33 9.52
CA ASP A 54 0.68 13.32 9.01
C ASP A 54 0.95 12.24 10.08
N LEU A 55 0.83 10.96 9.74
CA LEU A 55 1.03 9.86 10.69
C LEU A 55 2.51 9.67 11.13
N SER A 56 3.46 10.47 10.64
CA SER A 56 4.87 10.46 11.03
C SER A 56 5.61 11.70 10.53
N GLY A 57 6.60 12.16 11.31
CA GLY A 57 7.51 13.25 10.92
C GLY A 57 7.06 14.64 11.40
N PRO A 58 7.62 15.73 10.85
CA PRO A 58 7.38 17.09 11.36
C PRO A 58 5.93 17.58 11.26
N GLY A 59 5.10 16.97 10.41
CA GLY A 59 3.66 17.27 10.27
C GLY A 59 2.75 16.54 11.27
N MET A 60 3.31 15.71 12.16
CA MET A 60 2.56 14.85 13.09
C MET A 60 1.88 15.62 14.23
N GLY A 61 2.41 16.79 14.60
CA GLY A 61 1.79 17.70 15.56
C GLY A 61 1.56 17.10 16.95
N LEU A 62 0.31 16.77 17.27
CA LEU A 62 -0.10 16.21 18.56
C LEU A 62 -0.14 14.68 18.53
N ASP A 63 0.42 14.04 19.55
CA ASP A 63 0.32 12.60 19.73
C ASP A 63 -1.15 12.16 19.97
N PRO A 64 -1.66 11.11 19.29
CA PRO A 64 -3.05 10.67 19.43
C PRO A 64 -3.47 10.27 20.86
N ASN A 65 -2.57 9.72 21.67
CA ASN A 65 -2.88 9.37 23.06
C ASN A 65 -3.06 10.63 23.90
N THR A 66 -2.21 11.64 23.69
CA THR A 66 -2.31 12.96 24.31
C THR A 66 -3.62 13.68 23.92
N VAL A 67 -4.08 13.50 22.68
CA VAL A 67 -5.41 13.99 22.24
C VAL A 67 -6.55 13.23 22.92
N ALA A 68 -6.45 11.91 23.06
CA ALA A 68 -7.44 11.12 23.80
C ALA A 68 -7.51 11.54 25.28
N GLU A 69 -6.38 11.68 25.98
CA GLU A 69 -6.33 12.14 27.37
C GLU A 69 -6.89 13.56 27.55
N TYR A 70 -6.74 14.44 26.55
CA TYR A 70 -7.34 15.78 26.54
C TYR A 70 -8.87 15.73 26.42
N LEU A 71 -9.41 14.83 25.59
CA LEU A 71 -10.85 14.65 25.39
C LEU A 71 -11.52 13.94 26.59
N ASP A 72 -10.88 12.89 27.11
CA ASP A 72 -11.32 12.13 28.29
C ASP A 72 -11.10 12.86 29.63
N ASN A 73 -10.42 14.01 29.61
CA ASN A 73 -10.15 14.88 30.77
C ASN A 73 -9.16 14.31 31.79
N THR A 74 -8.33 13.35 31.38
CA THR A 74 -7.27 12.74 32.21
C THR A 74 -5.94 13.50 32.11
N LEU A 75 -5.73 14.29 31.05
CA LEU A 75 -4.49 15.05 30.81
C LEU A 75 -4.23 16.11 31.91
N PRO A 76 -2.99 16.24 32.43
CA PRO A 76 -2.66 17.25 33.45
C PRO A 76 -2.78 18.69 32.93
N PRO A 77 -3.10 19.67 33.81
CA PRO A 77 -3.51 21.02 33.40
C PRO A 77 -2.43 21.82 32.67
N ASP A 78 -1.15 21.49 32.89
CA ASP A 78 -0.03 22.14 32.21
C ASP A 78 0.06 21.69 30.73
N ALA A 79 -0.14 20.40 30.46
CA ALA A 79 -0.16 19.85 29.10
C ALA A 79 -1.43 20.21 28.32
N VAL A 80 -2.56 20.40 29.00
CA VAL A 80 -3.81 20.94 28.41
C VAL A 80 -3.54 22.28 27.71
N ALA A 81 -2.69 23.15 28.27
CA ALA A 81 -2.38 24.44 27.67
C ALA A 81 -1.62 24.31 26.33
N ASP A 82 -0.72 23.33 26.20
CA ASP A 82 -0.01 23.07 24.94
C ASP A 82 -0.92 22.45 23.86
N VAL A 83 -1.85 21.56 24.24
CA VAL A 83 -2.87 21.03 23.33
C VAL A 83 -3.78 22.16 22.81
N GLU A 84 -4.32 23.00 23.69
CA GLU A 84 -5.15 24.14 23.25
C GLU A 84 -4.33 25.12 22.38
N ARG A 85 -3.05 25.33 22.68
CA ARG A 85 -2.16 26.19 21.88
C ARG A 85 -1.94 25.66 20.46
N VAL A 86 -1.60 24.37 20.27
CA VAL A 86 -1.40 23.80 18.92
C VAL A 86 -2.69 23.81 18.09
N CYS A 87 -3.84 23.55 18.72
CA CYS A 87 -5.14 23.68 18.07
C CYS A 87 -5.49 25.13 17.69
N LEU A 88 -5.05 26.13 18.45
CA LEU A 88 -5.19 27.54 18.07
C LEU A 88 -4.23 27.93 16.93
N GLU A 89 -3.01 27.39 16.90
CA GLU A 89 -2.00 27.65 15.86
C GLU A 89 -2.35 26.98 14.51
N SER A 90 -3.10 25.86 14.48
CA SER A 90 -3.31 25.05 13.27
C SER A 90 -4.77 24.65 13.01
N ASP A 91 -5.33 25.06 11.87
CA ASP A 91 -6.66 24.62 11.37
C ASP A 91 -6.82 23.09 11.26
N VAL A 92 -5.76 22.34 10.92
CA VAL A 92 -5.83 20.86 10.75
C VAL A 92 -6.04 20.17 12.10
N HIS A 93 -5.18 20.44 13.08
CA HIS A 93 -5.34 19.95 14.45
C HIS A 93 -6.65 20.42 15.11
N LEU A 94 -7.10 21.65 14.83
CA LEU A 94 -8.42 22.13 15.27
C LEU A 94 -9.58 21.32 14.66
N ALA A 95 -9.45 20.89 13.40
CA ALA A 95 -10.42 20.02 12.73
C ALA A 95 -10.47 18.64 13.38
N GLU A 96 -9.30 18.03 13.62
CA GLU A 96 -9.17 16.69 14.18
C GLU A 96 -9.82 16.63 15.58
N VAL A 97 -9.35 17.48 16.51
CA VAL A 97 -9.83 17.46 17.91
C VAL A 97 -11.32 17.81 18.00
N ALA A 98 -11.82 18.73 17.18
CA ALA A 98 -13.25 19.06 17.14
C ALA A 98 -14.10 17.93 16.54
N SER A 99 -13.61 17.25 15.50
CA SER A 99 -14.31 16.11 14.87
C SER A 99 -14.37 14.91 15.82
N CYS A 100 -13.26 14.61 16.51
CA CYS A 100 -13.22 13.56 17.53
C CYS A 100 -14.16 13.85 18.70
N HIS A 101 -14.20 15.09 19.20
CA HIS A 101 -15.15 15.50 20.25
C HIS A 101 -16.62 15.32 19.83
N GLN A 102 -16.96 15.76 18.60
CA GLN A 102 -18.30 15.62 18.04
C GLN A 102 -18.69 14.14 17.82
N ILE A 103 -17.77 13.31 17.30
CA ILE A 103 -18.01 11.87 17.09
C ILE A 103 -18.18 11.16 18.43
N LEU A 104 -17.33 11.41 19.42
CA LEU A 104 -17.47 10.84 20.77
C LEU A 104 -18.80 11.25 21.41
N THR A 105 -19.21 12.51 21.27
CA THR A 105 -20.53 12.98 21.72
C THR A 105 -21.68 12.19 21.07
N LEU A 106 -21.64 12.01 19.74
CA LEU A 106 -22.68 11.30 18.99
C LEU A 106 -22.72 9.79 19.26
N VAL A 107 -21.59 9.19 19.65
CA VAL A 107 -21.47 7.73 19.88
C VAL A 107 -21.62 7.34 21.36
N LEU A 108 -21.31 8.23 22.31
CA LEU A 108 -21.46 7.98 23.75
C LEU A 108 -22.84 8.41 24.28
N GLY A 109 -23.61 9.20 23.53
CA GLY A 109 -24.97 9.62 23.91
C GLY A 109 -26.00 8.50 23.96
N GLU A 110 -25.78 7.40 23.23
CA GLU A 110 -26.58 6.17 23.31
C GLU A 110 -25.66 4.99 23.67
N PRO A 111 -26.00 4.13 24.64
CA PRO A 111 -25.16 3.00 24.99
C PRO A 111 -25.14 1.98 23.85
N VAL A 112 -23.97 1.79 23.22
CA VAL A 112 -23.79 0.84 22.11
C VAL A 112 -24.18 -0.57 22.55
N GLU A 113 -25.34 -1.06 22.07
CA GLU A 113 -25.83 -2.40 22.37
C GLU A 113 -24.99 -3.48 21.66
N ILE A 114 -23.82 -3.80 22.23
CA ILE A 114 -22.99 -4.92 21.76
C ILE A 114 -23.81 -6.22 21.86
N PRO A 115 -24.17 -6.87 20.73
CA PRO A 115 -25.01 -8.06 20.75
C PRO A 115 -24.35 -9.18 21.55
N ALA A 116 -25.16 -9.99 22.25
CA ALA A 116 -24.66 -11.09 23.07
C ALA A 116 -23.67 -11.98 22.29
N THR A 117 -24.01 -12.36 21.05
CA THR A 117 -23.15 -13.13 20.14
C THR A 117 -21.83 -12.46 19.77
N SER A 118 -21.74 -11.13 19.79
CA SER A 118 -20.48 -10.40 19.54
C SER A 118 -19.62 -10.33 20.80
N ARG A 119 -20.27 -10.22 21.96
CA ARG A 119 -19.63 -10.26 23.29
C ARG A 119 -19.10 -11.65 23.61
N GLU A 120 -19.89 -12.68 23.32
CA GLU A 120 -19.52 -14.11 23.40
C GLU A 120 -18.31 -14.41 22.52
N ARG A 121 -18.28 -13.93 21.26
CA ARG A 121 -17.10 -14.04 20.39
C ARG A 121 -15.87 -13.30 20.95
N MET A 122 -16.07 -12.11 21.52
CA MET A 122 -14.98 -11.33 22.10
C MET A 122 -14.36 -12.01 23.34
N TYR A 123 -15.17 -12.67 24.17
CA TYR A 123 -14.67 -13.52 25.25
C TYR A 123 -14.10 -14.85 24.75
N ALA A 124 -14.68 -15.46 23.72
CA ALA A 124 -14.16 -16.68 23.11
C ALA A 124 -12.75 -16.49 22.53
N ILE A 125 -12.39 -15.31 22.01
CA ILE A 125 -11.02 -14.99 21.60
C ILE A 125 -10.03 -15.04 22.79
N VAL A 126 -10.48 -14.73 24.01
CA VAL A 126 -9.67 -14.82 25.23
C VAL A 126 -9.63 -16.26 25.76
N ASP A 127 -10.74 -16.99 25.73
CA ASP A 127 -10.79 -18.41 26.12
C ASP A 127 -10.04 -19.33 25.13
N GLU A 128 -10.04 -19.02 23.82
CA GLU A 128 -9.21 -19.72 22.82
C GLU A 128 -7.72 -19.46 23.01
N GLN A 129 -7.34 -18.30 23.56
CA GLN A 129 -5.96 -18.02 23.96
C GLN A 129 -5.60 -18.73 25.28
N ALA A 130 -6.50 -18.73 26.27
CA ALA A 130 -6.27 -19.42 27.55
C ALA A 130 -6.26 -20.96 27.40
N GLY A 131 -7.03 -21.51 26.46
CA GLY A 131 -7.13 -22.95 26.18
C GLY A 131 -5.90 -23.59 25.52
N LEU A 132 -4.86 -22.81 25.21
CA LEU A 132 -3.60 -23.29 24.62
C LEU A 132 -2.47 -23.47 25.64
N ASP A 133 -2.58 -22.89 26.84
CA ASP A 133 -1.47 -22.81 27.83
C ASP A 133 -1.55 -23.86 28.96
N ASP A 134 -2.63 -24.64 29.10
CA ASP A 134 -2.83 -25.48 30.30
C ASP A 134 -2.17 -26.88 30.23
N SER A 135 -1.06 -27.04 30.94
CA SER A 135 -0.60 -28.32 31.47
C SER A 135 0.02 -28.17 32.86
N PRO A 136 -0.12 -29.18 33.75
CA PRO A 136 -0.45 -28.90 35.15
C PRO A 136 0.72 -28.51 36.05
N GLY A 137 0.61 -27.32 36.67
CA GLY A 137 1.71 -26.61 37.36
C GLY A 137 1.56 -26.28 38.86
N HIS A 138 0.77 -27.04 39.64
CA HIS A 138 0.61 -26.94 41.11
C HIS A 138 -0.21 -25.74 41.69
N PRO A 139 -0.67 -25.81 42.96
CA PRO A 139 -1.80 -25.01 43.46
C PRO A 139 -1.47 -24.02 44.59
N GLU A 140 -2.33 -23.01 44.80
CA GLU A 140 -2.81 -22.55 46.11
C GLU A 140 -3.97 -21.53 45.97
N GLY A 141 -4.78 -21.30 47.02
CA GLY A 141 -5.59 -20.06 47.12
C GLY A 141 -7.12 -20.09 46.93
N GLN A 142 -7.87 -21.11 47.39
CA GLN A 142 -9.32 -20.91 47.67
C GLN A 142 -9.51 -20.02 48.92
N PRO A 143 -10.54 -19.14 48.94
CA PRO A 143 -11.80 -19.52 49.59
C PRO A 143 -13.05 -19.15 48.78
N THR A 144 -13.95 -20.08 48.46
CA THR A 144 -15.01 -20.66 49.31
C THR A 144 -16.29 -19.81 49.42
N ALA A 145 -17.30 -20.17 48.60
CA ALA A 145 -18.71 -20.09 48.96
C ALA A 145 -19.48 -21.13 48.10
N ALA A 146 -20.45 -21.83 48.68
CA ALA A 146 -21.15 -22.94 48.02
C ALA A 146 -22.67 -22.75 47.95
N ALA A 147 -23.27 -23.19 46.84
CA ALA A 147 -24.68 -23.52 46.71
C ALA A 147 -24.80 -24.70 45.73
N ALA A 148 -25.82 -25.56 45.89
CA ALA A 148 -25.83 -26.89 45.27
C ALA A 148 -26.83 -27.07 44.11
N GLN A 149 -26.51 -28.08 43.30
CA GLN A 149 -27.37 -29.02 42.55
C GLN A 149 -28.86 -29.12 42.96
N PRO A 150 -29.79 -29.56 42.07
CA PRO A 150 -29.53 -30.64 41.10
C PRO A 150 -30.12 -30.50 39.67
N ALA A 151 -29.74 -31.44 38.81
CA ALA A 151 -30.35 -31.67 37.50
C ALA A 151 -31.65 -32.48 37.59
N ALA A 152 -32.52 -32.33 36.59
CA ALA A 152 -33.69 -33.17 36.34
C ALA A 152 -33.89 -33.38 34.83
N ALA A 153 -34.53 -34.49 34.44
CA ALA A 153 -34.59 -34.94 33.04
C ALA A 153 -35.62 -34.18 32.19
N GLY A 154 -35.30 -34.02 30.91
CA GLY A 154 -36.09 -33.22 29.96
C GLY A 154 -37.40 -33.84 29.45
N GLN A 155 -37.99 -33.13 28.50
CA GLN A 155 -38.99 -33.64 27.56
C GLN A 155 -38.90 -32.87 26.24
N SER A 156 -39.25 -33.54 25.15
CA SER A 156 -39.24 -33.03 23.78
C SER A 156 -40.55 -32.33 23.42
N SER A 157 -40.50 -31.33 22.55
CA SER A 157 -41.67 -30.79 21.84
C SER A 157 -41.26 -30.26 20.48
N ASP A 158 -41.90 -30.76 19.42
CA ASP A 158 -41.80 -30.18 18.07
C ASP A 158 -42.55 -28.85 18.00
N GLU A 159 -42.00 -27.85 17.30
CA GLU A 159 -42.63 -27.23 16.12
C GLU A 159 -41.62 -26.31 15.38
N PRO A 160 -41.91 -25.70 14.20
CA PRO A 160 -41.04 -25.88 13.04
C PRO A 160 -40.08 -24.72 12.75
N ALA A 161 -39.27 -24.92 11.70
CA ALA A 161 -38.31 -23.95 11.20
C ALA A 161 -38.96 -22.61 10.78
N ALA A 162 -38.42 -21.52 11.31
CA ALA A 162 -38.67 -20.16 10.85
C ALA A 162 -37.57 -19.69 9.90
N GLU A 163 -37.94 -18.96 8.84
CA GLU A 163 -36.99 -18.44 7.85
C GLU A 163 -36.07 -17.34 8.44
N PRO A 164 -34.82 -17.21 7.97
CA PRO A 164 -33.93 -16.10 8.34
C PRO A 164 -34.36 -14.81 7.64
N GLY A 165 -35.38 -14.15 8.17
CA GLY A 165 -35.79 -12.80 7.75
C GLY A 165 -34.69 -11.75 7.97
N PRO A 166 -34.68 -10.64 7.20
CA PRO A 166 -33.59 -9.68 7.22
C PRO A 166 -33.47 -8.89 8.53
N SER A 167 -32.41 -9.22 9.29
CA SER A 167 -31.64 -8.32 10.16
C SER A 167 -32.40 -7.36 11.10
N ARG A 168 -32.51 -7.74 12.39
CA ARG A 168 -32.77 -6.78 13.49
C ARG A 168 -31.79 -5.59 13.53
N PHE A 169 -30.57 -5.77 13.02
CA PHE A 169 -29.55 -4.73 12.89
C PHE A 169 -29.99 -3.51 12.05
N SER A 170 -30.93 -3.68 11.10
CA SER A 170 -31.48 -2.55 10.33
C SER A 170 -32.54 -1.74 11.08
N GLU A 171 -33.09 -2.22 12.19
CA GLU A 171 -34.01 -1.46 13.04
C GLU A 171 -33.25 -0.53 13.99
N SER A 172 -32.12 -0.99 14.53
CA SER A 172 -31.26 -0.28 15.51
C SER A 172 -30.32 0.78 14.90
N LEU A 173 -30.42 1.06 13.59
CA LEU A 173 -29.66 2.17 12.98
C LEU A 173 -30.41 3.51 13.19
N PRO A 174 -29.71 4.60 13.53
CA PRO A 174 -30.27 5.95 13.52
C PRO A 174 -30.97 6.27 12.19
N GLU A 175 -32.10 6.99 12.25
CA GLU A 175 -33.03 7.16 11.12
C GLU A 175 -32.39 7.85 9.89
N TYR A 176 -31.29 8.58 10.07
CA TYR A 176 -30.52 9.21 8.99
C TYR A 176 -29.50 8.28 8.30
N LEU A 177 -29.18 7.13 8.91
CA LEU A 177 -28.31 6.08 8.34
C LEU A 177 -29.10 4.94 7.69
N LYS A 178 -30.40 4.81 7.97
CA LYS A 178 -31.27 3.87 7.27
C LYS A 178 -31.39 4.28 5.79
N PRO A 179 -31.12 3.37 4.82
CA PRO A 179 -31.28 3.71 3.40
C PRO A 179 -32.75 4.00 3.10
N THR A 180 -33.08 5.25 2.75
CA THR A 180 -34.47 5.66 2.51
C THR A 180 -35.05 4.83 1.36
N PRO A 181 -36.11 4.03 1.58
CA PRO A 181 -36.55 3.05 0.59
C PRO A 181 -37.17 3.77 -0.62
N LEU A 182 -36.81 3.32 -1.82
CA LEU A 182 -37.05 4.04 -3.08
C LEU A 182 -38.50 4.51 -3.30
N TRP A 183 -39.50 3.78 -2.78
CA TRP A 183 -40.90 4.18 -2.85
C TRP A 183 -41.21 5.50 -2.10
N ARG A 184 -40.50 5.84 -1.02
CA ARG A 184 -40.62 7.16 -0.36
C ARG A 184 -40.01 8.29 -1.21
N GLN A 185 -38.94 8.02 -1.96
CA GLN A 185 -38.34 8.99 -2.89
C GLN A 185 -39.23 9.19 -4.13
N LEU A 186 -39.91 8.14 -4.58
CA LEU A 186 -40.86 8.18 -5.71
C LEU A 186 -42.23 8.74 -5.32
N LEU A 187 -42.63 8.66 -4.04
CA LEU A 187 -43.92 9.15 -3.54
C LEU A 187 -44.26 10.60 -3.97
N PRO A 188 -43.38 11.61 -3.82
CA PRO A 188 -43.68 12.98 -4.29
C PRO A 188 -43.89 13.04 -5.80
N TYR A 189 -43.11 12.29 -6.59
CA TYR A 189 -43.28 12.24 -8.05
C TYR A 189 -44.61 11.56 -8.43
N VAL A 190 -45.00 10.48 -7.75
CA VAL A 190 -46.30 9.83 -7.95
C VAL A 190 -47.44 10.78 -7.58
N VAL A 191 -47.35 11.52 -6.48
CA VAL A 191 -48.34 12.54 -6.09
C VAL A 191 -48.43 13.66 -7.13
N ILE A 192 -47.30 14.17 -7.64
CA ILE A 192 -47.26 15.15 -8.72
C ILE A 192 -47.91 14.59 -10.00
N LEU A 193 -47.64 13.33 -10.36
CA LEU A 193 -48.25 12.67 -11.52
C LEU A 193 -49.75 12.43 -11.33
N LEU A 194 -50.22 12.16 -10.11
CA LEU A 194 -51.63 12.02 -9.76
C LEU A 194 -52.35 13.37 -9.83
N ILE A 195 -51.74 14.45 -9.31
CA ILE A 195 -52.25 15.82 -9.43
C ILE A 195 -52.31 16.24 -10.91
N LEU A 196 -51.24 15.96 -11.68
CA LEU A 196 -51.20 16.23 -13.12
C LEU A 196 -52.26 15.42 -13.89
N GLY A 197 -52.48 14.16 -13.51
CA GLY A 197 -53.51 13.29 -14.08
C GLY A 197 -54.93 13.75 -13.75
N ILE A 198 -55.18 14.25 -12.53
CA ILE A 198 -56.45 14.88 -12.14
C ILE A 198 -56.65 16.19 -12.92
N TRP A 199 -55.59 16.98 -13.11
CA TRP A 199 -55.62 18.23 -13.86
C TRP A 199 -55.88 18.01 -15.37
N LEU A 200 -55.26 16.99 -15.97
CA LEU A 200 -55.60 16.52 -17.32
C LEU A 200 -57.02 15.93 -17.39
N GLY A 201 -57.47 15.22 -16.36
CA GLY A 201 -58.81 14.65 -16.27
C GLY A 201 -59.90 15.73 -16.26
N LEU A 202 -59.68 16.81 -15.50
CA LEU A 202 -60.54 18.01 -15.53
C LEU A 202 -60.60 18.63 -16.95
N PHE A 203 -59.47 18.64 -17.67
CA PHE A 203 -59.39 19.07 -19.07
C PHE A 203 -60.16 18.20 -20.07
N VAL A 204 -60.54 16.97 -19.69
CA VAL A 204 -61.35 16.04 -20.50
C VAL A 204 -62.84 16.10 -20.10
N ILE A 205 -63.14 16.51 -18.87
CA ILE A 205 -64.50 16.50 -18.30
C ILE A 205 -65.21 17.85 -18.46
N ASP A 206 -64.49 18.98 -18.47
CA ASP A 206 -65.06 20.31 -18.66
C ASP A 206 -64.79 20.89 -20.07
N PRO A 207 -65.81 21.00 -20.95
CA PRO A 207 -65.63 21.50 -22.32
C PRO A 207 -65.43 23.03 -22.41
N THR A 208 -65.50 23.79 -21.31
CA THR A 208 -65.44 25.26 -21.33
C THR A 208 -64.02 25.85 -21.42
N ILE A 209 -62.99 25.06 -21.09
CA ILE A 209 -61.57 25.50 -21.03
C ILE A 209 -60.91 25.56 -22.44
N LEU A 210 -61.60 25.07 -23.47
CA LEU A 210 -61.03 24.78 -24.80
C LEU A 210 -60.94 25.92 -25.88
N PRO A 211 -61.19 27.23 -25.63
CA PRO A 211 -61.08 28.27 -26.67
C PRO A 211 -59.80 29.14 -26.63
N PHE A 212 -58.63 28.60 -26.23
CA PHE A 212 -57.36 29.36 -26.29
C PHE A 212 -56.27 28.75 -27.18
N ILE A 213 -56.00 27.44 -27.06
CA ILE A 213 -54.83 26.80 -27.71
C ILE A 213 -55.06 26.49 -29.20
N ARG A 214 -56.32 26.50 -29.68
CA ARG A 214 -56.67 26.18 -31.08
C ARG A 214 -56.21 27.20 -32.13
N GLY A 215 -55.64 28.34 -31.73
CA GLY A 215 -55.18 29.40 -32.64
C GLY A 215 -53.73 29.28 -33.14
N LEU A 216 -52.96 28.29 -32.67
CA LEU A 216 -51.49 28.26 -32.84
C LEU A 216 -50.93 27.13 -33.70
N SER A 217 -51.78 26.29 -34.31
CA SER A 217 -51.31 25.14 -35.10
C SER A 217 -51.34 25.34 -36.62
N ASP A 218 -51.86 26.46 -37.11
CA ASP A 218 -52.17 26.66 -38.53
C ASP A 218 -51.08 27.51 -39.22
N ARG A 219 -49.91 26.90 -39.46
CA ARG A 219 -48.98 27.15 -40.60
C ARG A 219 -47.68 26.35 -40.50
N THR A 220 -47.64 25.23 -41.20
CA THR A 220 -46.38 24.65 -41.73
C THR A 220 -46.16 25.20 -43.14
N THR A 221 -44.92 25.55 -43.55
CA THR A 221 -44.36 25.40 -44.93
C THR A 221 -43.01 26.11 -45.14
N ALA A 222 -41.98 25.32 -45.48
CA ALA A 222 -40.78 25.63 -46.32
C ALA A 222 -39.79 26.78 -45.95
N PRO A 223 -38.56 26.82 -46.55
CA PRO A 223 -37.44 27.63 -46.01
C PRO A 223 -36.87 28.77 -46.89
N GLY A 224 -36.54 29.89 -46.24
CA GLY A 224 -35.53 30.91 -46.63
C GLY A 224 -35.86 31.86 -47.81
N PRO A 225 -34.98 32.84 -48.13
CA PRO A 225 -33.78 33.30 -47.41
C PRO A 225 -33.62 34.86 -47.31
N LEU A 226 -32.50 35.32 -46.73
CA LEU A 226 -31.85 36.66 -46.85
C LEU A 226 -32.53 37.93 -46.25
N ALA A 227 -31.68 38.75 -45.58
CA ALA A 227 -31.81 40.19 -45.31
C ALA A 227 -33.00 40.67 -44.42
N ALA A 228 -32.98 41.82 -43.74
CA ALA A 228 -31.89 42.65 -43.17
C ALA A 228 -32.53 43.64 -42.14
N GLU A 229 -31.73 44.54 -41.56
CA GLU A 229 -32.12 45.78 -40.86
C GLU A 229 -32.85 45.69 -39.48
N SER A 230 -32.20 46.25 -38.46
CA SER A 230 -32.85 46.90 -37.30
C SER A 230 -33.07 48.39 -37.66
N PRO A 231 -33.99 49.18 -37.03
CA PRO A 231 -33.77 49.70 -35.66
C PRO A 231 -35.08 50.01 -34.82
N VAL A 232 -35.10 49.87 -33.48
CA VAL A 232 -34.91 50.89 -32.37
C VAL A 232 -36.14 51.74 -31.94
N ALA A 233 -36.33 51.83 -30.60
CA ALA A 233 -37.16 52.77 -29.79
C ALA A 233 -38.70 52.68 -29.88
N ALA A 234 -39.51 53.10 -28.88
CA ALA A 234 -39.29 53.81 -27.59
C ALA A 234 -40.28 53.27 -26.49
N VAL A 235 -40.02 53.26 -25.16
CA VAL A 235 -40.06 54.36 -24.14
C VAL A 235 -41.48 54.99 -23.99
N SER A 236 -42.15 55.14 -22.82
CA SER A 236 -41.75 55.09 -21.38
C SER A 236 -42.91 54.78 -20.40
N GLU A 237 -42.58 54.52 -19.11
CA GLU A 237 -43.20 54.91 -17.80
C GLU A 237 -44.74 54.89 -17.54
N THR A 238 -45.27 54.92 -16.30
CA THR A 238 -44.79 55.25 -14.92
C THR A 238 -45.40 54.21 -13.92
N THR A 239 -45.29 54.16 -12.58
CA THR A 239 -44.82 54.98 -11.41
C THR A 239 -44.34 53.98 -10.31
N SER A 240 -43.96 54.23 -9.05
CA SER A 240 -43.83 55.38 -8.10
C SER A 240 -42.83 54.95 -6.99
N GLU A 241 -41.93 55.79 -6.46
CA GLU A 241 -42.07 56.81 -5.38
C GLU A 241 -42.29 56.23 -3.94
N PRO A 242 -41.77 56.84 -2.83
CA PRO A 242 -40.75 57.91 -2.64
C PRO A 242 -39.44 57.41 -1.92
N THR A 243 -38.21 57.99 -2.00
CA THR A 243 -37.68 59.39 -1.97
C THR A 243 -37.37 59.88 -0.53
N PRO A 244 -36.21 60.53 -0.20
CA PRO A 244 -34.82 60.51 -0.73
C PRO A 244 -33.75 60.68 0.43
N PRO A 245 -32.60 61.42 0.36
CA PRO A 245 -31.73 61.88 -0.74
C PRO A 245 -30.16 61.80 -0.52
N GLN A 246 -29.40 62.12 -1.59
CA GLN A 246 -28.02 62.70 -1.65
C GLN A 246 -26.75 61.83 -1.40
N THR A 247 -25.56 62.09 -2.00
CA THR A 247 -25.15 62.82 -3.26
C THR A 247 -23.63 62.63 -3.53
N ALA A 248 -23.25 62.23 -4.77
CA ALA A 248 -22.01 62.53 -5.54
C ALA A 248 -20.57 62.23 -5.02
N THR A 249 -19.47 62.29 -5.82
CA THR A 249 -19.15 61.99 -7.26
C THR A 249 -17.61 62.11 -7.50
N GLU A 250 -17.07 61.37 -8.49
CA GLU A 250 -15.79 61.55 -9.25
C GLU A 250 -14.38 61.44 -8.64
N SER A 251 -13.59 60.56 -9.31
CA SER A 251 -12.26 60.80 -9.94
C SER A 251 -11.11 61.50 -9.19
N GLY A 252 -9.99 60.78 -9.07
CA GLY A 252 -8.66 61.35 -8.77
C GLY A 252 -7.52 60.36 -9.04
N VAL A 253 -6.40 60.84 -9.59
CA VAL A 253 -5.16 60.07 -9.88
C VAL A 253 -4.02 60.61 -8.99
N VAL A 254 -2.88 59.90 -8.93
CA VAL A 254 -1.54 60.35 -8.47
C VAL A 254 -1.14 59.97 -7.02
N THR A 255 -0.21 59.02 -6.94
CA THR A 255 1.06 59.01 -6.18
C THR A 255 1.21 59.84 -4.89
N GLY A 256 1.65 59.24 -3.78
CA GLY A 256 2.22 60.03 -2.67
C GLY A 256 2.63 59.29 -1.39
N SER A 257 3.83 59.55 -0.91
CA SER A 257 4.53 58.93 0.23
C SER A 257 4.19 59.53 1.62
N GLN A 258 4.63 58.85 2.70
CA GLN A 258 5.01 59.38 4.03
C GLN A 258 3.98 60.01 5.02
N ALA A 259 3.69 59.24 6.09
CA ALA A 259 4.02 59.50 7.51
C ALA A 259 3.67 60.81 8.28
N SER A 260 2.99 60.58 9.43
CA SER A 260 3.21 61.19 10.78
C SER A 260 2.55 62.51 11.24
N SER A 261 2.38 62.57 12.58
CA SER A 261 2.06 63.70 13.49
C SER A 261 0.58 64.15 13.66
N SER A 262 0.09 64.64 14.83
CA SER A 262 0.49 64.44 16.26
C SER A 262 -0.46 65.13 17.28
N GLN A 263 -0.72 64.49 18.44
CA GLN A 263 -1.03 65.09 19.77
C GLN A 263 -2.37 65.89 19.97
N PRO A 264 -2.80 66.34 21.19
CA PRO A 264 -2.07 66.63 22.47
C PRO A 264 -2.57 65.99 23.80
N GLY A 265 -1.89 66.30 24.93
CA GLY A 265 -2.20 65.95 26.35
C GLY A 265 -2.89 67.10 27.15
N PRO A 266 -2.65 67.34 28.48
CA PRO A 266 -1.62 66.88 29.44
C PRO A 266 -2.25 66.16 30.70
N GLU A 267 -1.80 66.12 31.97
CA GLU A 267 -0.66 66.65 32.79
C GLU A 267 -0.42 65.79 34.07
N ARG A 268 0.76 65.90 34.72
CA ARG A 268 1.09 65.67 36.17
C ARG A 268 0.98 64.25 36.79
N THR A 269 1.81 63.79 37.77
CA THR A 269 2.78 64.45 38.70
C THR A 269 3.98 63.52 39.07
N GLU A 270 5.07 64.10 39.60
CA GLU A 270 6.29 63.53 40.27
C GLU A 270 6.04 62.83 41.65
N PRO A 271 7.04 62.25 42.40
CA PRO A 271 8.53 62.31 42.28
C PRO A 271 9.34 60.96 42.43
N GLU A 272 10.68 61.07 42.38
CA GLU A 272 11.76 60.05 42.59
C GLU A 272 12.27 60.03 44.09
N PRO A 273 13.47 59.52 44.57
CA PRO A 273 14.72 58.97 43.92
C PRO A 273 15.45 57.73 44.61
N VAL A 274 16.62 57.33 44.07
CA VAL A 274 17.77 56.52 44.66
C VAL A 274 17.54 55.00 44.99
N GLY A 275 18.51 54.06 44.92
CA GLY A 275 19.86 54.00 44.29
C GLY A 275 20.98 53.22 45.06
N ALA A 276 21.82 52.47 44.32
CA ALA A 276 23.21 51.98 44.63
C ALA A 276 23.55 50.86 45.66
N ASN A 277 23.96 49.69 45.13
CA ASN A 277 25.30 49.00 45.20
C ASN A 277 26.05 48.65 46.53
N VAL A 278 26.96 47.65 46.43
CA VAL A 278 28.15 47.29 47.27
C VAL A 278 28.09 46.10 48.27
N ALA A 279 28.84 45.04 47.92
CA ALA A 279 29.64 44.03 48.68
C ALA A 279 29.25 43.47 50.08
N GLY A 280 29.48 42.15 50.28
CA GLY A 280 29.61 41.51 51.61
C GLY A 280 29.77 39.98 51.60
N GLN A 281 30.92 39.47 52.07
CA GLN A 281 31.12 38.10 52.61
C GLN A 281 31.26 38.22 54.14
N PRO A 282 30.97 37.19 54.98
CA PRO A 282 31.67 35.89 54.96
C PRO A 282 30.80 34.67 55.34
N ALA A 283 31.45 33.51 55.56
CA ALA A 283 30.88 32.32 56.22
C ALA A 283 30.98 32.41 57.78
N PRO A 284 30.34 31.48 58.52
CA PRO A 284 31.10 30.38 59.14
C PRO A 284 30.38 29.00 59.01
N GLU A 285 31.10 27.87 58.88
CA GLU A 285 31.51 26.89 59.92
C GLU A 285 30.37 26.16 60.67
N GLY A 286 30.41 24.81 60.87
CA GLY A 286 31.46 23.88 60.44
C GLY A 286 31.30 22.39 60.83
N SER A 287 32.43 21.69 60.71
CA SER A 287 32.81 20.28 61.03
C SER A 287 32.49 19.80 62.47
N PRO A 288 32.71 18.52 62.91
CA PRO A 288 33.64 17.45 62.43
C PRO A 288 32.98 16.07 62.15
N ALA A 289 33.58 15.05 61.49
CA ALA A 289 34.91 14.39 61.54
C ALA A 289 35.16 13.58 62.85
N GLY A 290 35.75 12.38 62.88
CA GLY A 290 36.26 11.44 61.86
C GLY A 290 36.59 10.08 62.55
N THR A 291 37.67 9.30 62.39
CA THR A 291 38.87 9.24 61.51
C THR A 291 39.64 7.93 61.84
N ALA A 292 39.84 6.95 60.93
CA ALA A 292 40.92 5.92 61.03
C ALA A 292 41.02 4.92 59.83
N ALA A 293 42.26 4.54 59.49
CA ALA A 293 42.68 3.32 58.77
C ALA A 293 43.92 2.75 59.51
N PRO A 294 44.48 1.55 59.20
CA PRO A 294 45.44 1.43 58.07
C PRO A 294 45.60 0.03 57.40
N ALA A 295 46.27 0.00 56.22
CA ALA A 295 47.09 -1.09 55.61
C ALA A 295 46.50 -2.53 55.47
N THR A 296 46.78 -3.36 54.45
CA THR A 296 47.85 -3.46 53.41
C THR A 296 47.26 -4.37 52.27
N SER A 297 47.75 -4.56 51.04
CA SER A 297 49.05 -4.34 50.37
C SER A 297 48.86 -4.10 48.84
N GLU A 298 49.98 -3.88 48.13
CA GLU A 298 50.12 -3.91 46.65
C GLU A 298 51.30 -4.86 46.27
N PRO A 299 51.59 -5.23 44.99
CA PRO A 299 51.95 -4.29 43.89
C PRO A 299 51.39 -4.61 42.48
N GLY A 300 51.31 -3.61 41.57
CA GLY A 300 50.66 -3.77 40.25
C GLY A 300 51.17 -3.01 39.00
N SER A 301 52.27 -2.25 39.05
CA SER A 301 52.95 -1.57 37.91
C SER A 301 52.33 -0.29 37.26
N ALA A 302 53.04 0.83 37.51
CA ALA A 302 53.55 1.79 36.51
C ALA A 302 52.61 2.65 35.62
N GLN A 303 52.39 3.88 36.12
CA GLN A 303 52.39 5.21 35.45
C GLN A 303 53.39 5.40 34.26
N PRO A 304 53.40 6.54 33.49
CA PRO A 304 52.75 7.84 33.73
C PRO A 304 52.06 8.58 32.54
N SER A 305 51.40 9.71 32.84
CA SER A 305 51.02 10.84 31.93
C SER A 305 52.03 12.03 32.13
N PRO A 306 51.82 13.33 31.76
CA PRO A 306 50.70 14.05 31.09
C PRO A 306 51.13 15.15 30.06
N ALA A 307 50.21 16.12 29.77
CA ALA A 307 50.43 17.50 29.28
C ALA A 307 50.78 17.74 27.78
N SER A 308 50.47 18.88 27.12
CA SER A 308 49.48 19.98 27.33
C SER A 308 49.46 20.90 26.06
N LEU A 309 48.77 22.06 26.10
CA LEU A 309 48.53 23.12 25.07
C LEU A 309 47.34 22.81 24.12
N ALA A 310 46.39 23.71 23.77
CA ALA A 310 46.31 25.18 23.59
C ALA A 310 46.95 25.69 22.27
N SER A 311 46.36 26.57 21.45
CA SER A 311 45.03 27.26 21.46
C SER A 311 44.74 27.93 20.09
N GLU A 312 43.55 28.55 19.96
CA GLU A 312 43.19 29.65 19.03
C GLU A 312 42.88 29.40 17.54
N THR A 313 42.19 30.39 16.95
CA THR A 313 41.41 30.36 15.69
C THR A 313 41.36 31.74 15.05
N MET A 314 41.67 31.92 13.75
CA MET A 314 41.01 32.95 12.92
C MET A 314 41.24 32.86 11.39
N VAL A 315 40.13 32.70 10.65
CA VAL A 315 39.66 33.50 9.48
C VAL A 315 40.68 34.07 8.48
N ALA A 316 40.58 33.64 7.21
CA ALA A 316 40.44 34.50 6.00
C ALA A 316 40.23 33.68 4.69
N ALA A 317 39.64 34.32 3.67
CA ALA A 317 39.46 33.85 2.28
C ALA A 317 39.79 35.05 1.33
N PRO A 318 39.73 35.00 -0.04
CA PRO A 318 39.18 33.94 -0.92
C PRO A 318 39.97 33.68 -2.26
N GLU A 319 39.34 32.88 -3.15
CA GLU A 319 39.25 33.07 -4.63
C GLU A 319 40.22 32.37 -5.62
N ALA A 320 39.67 32.14 -6.84
CA ALA A 320 40.27 31.73 -8.13
C ALA A 320 40.46 30.22 -8.51
N GLU A 321 39.76 29.85 -9.59
CA GLU A 321 39.98 28.71 -10.53
C GLU A 321 41.31 28.86 -11.34
N PRO A 322 41.92 27.82 -11.97
CA PRO A 322 41.30 27.06 -13.08
C PRO A 322 41.77 25.61 -13.41
N GLN A 323 41.11 25.01 -14.40
CA GLN A 323 41.54 23.86 -15.23
C GLN A 323 41.93 24.33 -16.66
N PRO A 324 42.37 23.46 -17.59
CA PRO A 324 43.39 22.40 -17.53
C PRO A 324 44.47 22.56 -18.63
N ALA A 325 45.56 21.76 -18.63
CA ALA A 325 46.55 21.79 -19.71
C ALA A 325 47.17 20.42 -20.08
N THR A 326 47.36 20.25 -21.39
CA THR A 326 47.86 19.11 -22.19
C THR A 326 49.29 18.61 -21.94
N SER A 327 49.55 17.36 -22.31
CA SER A 327 50.87 16.67 -22.36
C SER A 327 51.84 17.18 -23.44
N PRO A 328 53.15 16.88 -23.29
CA PRO A 328 54.08 16.63 -24.41
C PRO A 328 54.59 15.16 -24.44
N GLN A 329 55.48 14.82 -25.39
CA GLN A 329 55.71 13.46 -25.91
C GLN A 329 57.21 13.09 -26.09
N ALA A 330 57.50 11.79 -26.30
CA ALA A 330 58.75 11.18 -26.83
C ALA A 330 59.88 10.88 -25.78
N ALA A 331 60.73 9.83 -25.89
CA ALA A 331 60.83 8.70 -26.84
C ALA A 331 61.47 7.42 -26.20
N VAL A 332 61.36 6.28 -26.89
CA VAL A 332 62.06 4.97 -26.65
C VAL A 332 63.45 4.93 -27.38
N PRO A 333 64.35 3.91 -27.30
CA PRO A 333 64.21 2.51 -26.82
C PRO A 333 65.41 1.93 -25.99
N THR A 334 65.37 0.63 -25.61
CA THR A 334 66.39 -0.42 -26.02
C THR A 334 66.37 -1.72 -25.19
N SER A 335 66.47 -2.89 -25.89
CA SER A 335 66.91 -4.24 -25.43
C SER A 335 66.01 -5.12 -24.54
N ALA A 336 66.32 -6.43 -24.56
CA ALA A 336 65.54 -7.56 -23.99
C ALA A 336 66.47 -8.61 -23.31
N PRO A 337 65.95 -9.55 -22.49
CA PRO A 337 66.77 -10.45 -21.65
C PRO A 337 67.01 -11.87 -22.21
N PRO A 338 68.08 -12.57 -21.78
CA PRO A 338 68.23 -14.05 -21.85
C PRO A 338 67.45 -14.74 -20.70
N GLN A 339 66.84 -15.93 -20.83
CA GLN A 339 67.36 -17.29 -21.12
C GLN A 339 68.29 -17.85 -20.00
N THR A 340 68.25 -19.12 -19.56
CA THR A 340 67.48 -20.37 -19.89
C THR A 340 67.68 -21.38 -18.71
N ALA A 341 66.97 -22.50 -18.48
CA ALA A 341 65.81 -23.23 -19.04
C ALA A 341 65.05 -23.88 -17.84
N SER A 342 64.22 -24.95 -17.81
CA SER A 342 63.76 -26.08 -18.67
C SER A 342 62.33 -26.48 -18.21
N ALA A 343 61.45 -27.25 -18.87
CA ALA A 343 61.49 -28.31 -19.91
C ALA A 343 61.73 -29.75 -19.35
N SER A 344 61.00 -30.81 -19.72
CA SER A 344 59.97 -31.03 -20.79
C SER A 344 58.92 -32.08 -20.34
N SER A 345 57.83 -32.44 -21.05
CA SER A 345 57.31 -32.06 -22.38
C SER A 345 55.79 -31.69 -22.36
N THR A 346 54.77 -32.21 -23.05
CA THR A 346 54.59 -33.40 -23.94
C THR A 346 53.48 -33.19 -24.99
N THR A 347 53.88 -33.10 -26.27
CA THR A 347 53.29 -33.68 -27.52
C THR A 347 51.76 -33.78 -27.74
N LYS A 348 51.13 -33.36 -28.87
CA LYS A 348 51.46 -32.48 -30.04
C LYS A 348 50.16 -32.20 -30.86
N SER A 349 50.21 -31.29 -31.85
CA SER A 349 49.14 -30.96 -32.84
C SER A 349 49.70 -30.95 -34.29
N PRO A 350 48.83 -30.92 -35.33
CA PRO A 350 48.91 -29.94 -36.45
C PRO A 350 47.54 -29.21 -36.71
N GLU A 351 47.41 -27.93 -37.09
CA GLU A 351 47.95 -27.13 -38.25
C GLU A 351 47.05 -27.29 -39.53
N ALA A 352 46.23 -26.35 -40.08
CA ALA A 352 46.20 -24.87 -40.34
C ALA A 352 46.62 -24.49 -41.80
N PRO A 353 46.39 -23.28 -42.42
CA PRO A 353 45.67 -22.03 -42.04
C PRO A 353 44.82 -21.31 -43.17
N GLN A 354 44.40 -20.04 -42.95
CA GLN A 354 43.94 -18.94 -43.90
C GLN A 354 42.54 -19.06 -44.60
N VAL A 355 41.68 -18.05 -44.90
CA VAL A 355 41.49 -16.55 -44.71
C VAL A 355 41.35 -15.75 -46.04
N ALA A 356 40.20 -15.09 -46.31
CA ALA A 356 40.04 -13.73 -46.92
C ALA A 356 38.59 -13.30 -47.35
N MET A 357 38.24 -12.03 -47.04
CA MET A 357 37.45 -11.01 -47.80
C MET A 357 35.98 -11.18 -48.30
N ALA A 358 35.23 -10.06 -48.20
CA ALA A 358 33.99 -9.73 -48.94
C ALA A 358 34.26 -8.64 -50.03
N PRO A 359 33.32 -8.26 -50.94
CA PRO A 359 32.33 -7.20 -50.60
C PRO A 359 30.95 -7.19 -51.35
N SER A 360 30.13 -6.24 -50.92
CA SER A 360 28.80 -5.68 -51.29
C SER A 360 28.15 -5.75 -52.70
N ALA A 361 26.81 -5.92 -52.68
CA ALA A 361 25.72 -5.24 -53.47
C ALA A 361 25.62 -5.47 -55.02
N THR A 362 24.48 -5.30 -55.74
CA THR A 362 23.08 -4.84 -55.42
C THR A 362 22.04 -5.62 -56.29
N ALA A 363 20.73 -5.46 -56.07
CA ALA A 363 19.63 -6.24 -56.68
C ALA A 363 19.17 -5.82 -58.11
N THR A 364 18.32 -6.63 -58.79
CA THR A 364 17.09 -6.20 -59.54
C THR A 364 16.29 -7.35 -60.24
N SER A 365 14.94 -7.25 -60.21
CA SER A 365 13.87 -7.78 -61.11
C SER A 365 13.49 -9.28 -61.31
N SER A 366 12.16 -9.50 -61.30
CA SER A 366 11.33 -10.56 -61.92
C SER A 366 11.41 -10.56 -63.49
N PRO A 367 10.90 -11.55 -64.28
CA PRO A 367 9.48 -12.01 -64.24
C PRO A 367 9.04 -13.41 -64.81
N SER A 368 7.73 -13.72 -64.65
CA SER A 368 6.83 -14.47 -65.57
C SER A 368 6.76 -16.03 -65.69
N ARG A 369 5.51 -16.49 -65.88
CA ARG A 369 4.97 -17.84 -66.24
C ARG A 369 5.14 -18.14 -67.77
N PRO A 370 4.86 -19.34 -68.39
CA PRO A 370 3.65 -20.20 -68.15
C PRO A 370 3.65 -21.75 -68.47
N THR A 371 2.60 -22.44 -67.97
CA THR A 371 1.83 -23.61 -68.55
C THR A 371 2.36 -25.05 -68.83
N LYS A 372 1.56 -26.02 -68.33
CA LYS A 372 1.06 -27.32 -68.92
C LYS A 372 1.99 -28.56 -69.15
N ALA A 373 1.83 -29.56 -68.26
CA ALA A 373 1.10 -30.84 -68.45
C ALA A 373 1.02 -31.50 -69.87
N PRO A 374 1.12 -32.86 -70.00
CA PRO A 374 0.21 -33.80 -69.32
C PRO A 374 0.79 -35.15 -68.81
N ALA A 375 -0.04 -35.91 -68.08
CA ALA A 375 0.17 -37.32 -67.66
C ALA A 375 -0.55 -38.30 -68.62
N PRO A 376 -0.48 -39.65 -68.45
CA PRO A 376 -1.37 -40.32 -67.48
C PRO A 376 -0.89 -41.66 -66.86
N LYS A 377 -1.43 -42.01 -65.68
CA LYS A 377 -2.09 -43.31 -65.38
C LYS A 377 -2.73 -43.31 -63.99
N ASN A 378 -3.82 -44.07 -63.83
CA ASN A 378 -4.70 -44.18 -62.66
C ASN A 378 -5.42 -45.56 -62.76
N PRO A 379 -6.13 -46.09 -61.74
CA PRO A 379 -6.29 -45.62 -60.36
C PRO A 379 -6.00 -46.71 -59.29
N THR A 380 -6.25 -46.39 -58.02
CA THR A 380 -6.45 -47.36 -56.92
C THR A 380 -7.49 -46.75 -55.95
N PRO A 381 -8.34 -47.54 -55.25
CA PRO A 381 -9.52 -46.98 -54.55
C PRO A 381 -9.19 -45.97 -53.44
N PRO A 382 -10.11 -45.02 -53.15
CA PRO A 382 -9.87 -43.97 -52.17
C PRO A 382 -9.90 -44.51 -50.74
N ALA A 383 -8.75 -44.46 -50.06
CA ALA A 383 -8.72 -44.53 -48.60
C ALA A 383 -9.49 -43.33 -48.01
N GLN A 384 -10.29 -43.57 -46.98
CA GLN A 384 -10.97 -42.50 -46.26
C GLN A 384 -9.94 -41.57 -45.62
N LYS A 385 -10.05 -40.27 -45.89
CA LYS A 385 -9.29 -39.27 -45.14
C LYS A 385 -9.80 -39.26 -43.71
N VAL A 386 -9.02 -39.82 -42.78
CA VAL A 386 -9.14 -39.44 -41.37
C VAL A 386 -9.06 -37.91 -41.28
N PRO A 387 -10.02 -37.24 -40.63
CA PRO A 387 -9.96 -35.79 -40.48
C PRO A 387 -8.76 -35.47 -39.59
N VAL A 388 -7.83 -34.65 -40.10
CA VAL A 388 -6.82 -34.02 -39.27
C VAL A 388 -7.57 -33.18 -38.25
N ALA A 389 -7.43 -33.52 -36.96
CA ALA A 389 -8.09 -32.80 -35.89
C ALA A 389 -7.69 -31.32 -35.97
N ALA A 390 -8.67 -30.43 -36.11
CA ALA A 390 -8.41 -29.01 -36.26
C ALA A 390 -7.67 -28.49 -35.02
N ALA A 391 -6.46 -27.95 -35.23
CA ALA A 391 -5.71 -27.31 -34.16
C ALA A 391 -6.53 -26.13 -33.60
N ILE A 392 -6.71 -26.10 -32.29
CA ILE A 392 -7.38 -24.98 -31.61
C ILE A 392 -6.48 -23.75 -31.78
N PRO A 393 -6.96 -22.65 -32.40
CA PRO A 393 -6.16 -21.44 -32.50
C PRO A 393 -5.96 -20.82 -31.11
N PHE A 394 -4.79 -20.24 -30.89
CA PHE A 394 -4.57 -19.35 -29.75
C PHE A 394 -5.46 -18.11 -29.92
N PRO A 395 -6.13 -17.60 -28.86
CA PRO A 395 -6.98 -16.43 -28.96
C PRO A 395 -6.17 -15.17 -29.27
N GLU A 396 -6.84 -14.19 -29.88
CA GLU A 396 -6.37 -12.81 -30.02
C GLU A 396 -6.30 -12.17 -28.63
N ILE A 397 -5.12 -11.70 -28.19
CA ILE A 397 -4.91 -11.03 -26.89
C ILE A 397 -4.28 -9.66 -27.13
N GLU A 398 -4.89 -8.61 -26.58
CA GLU A 398 -4.42 -7.22 -26.69
C GLU A 398 -4.10 -6.65 -25.30
N TYR A 399 -2.98 -5.92 -25.17
CA TYR A 399 -2.66 -5.16 -23.95
C TYR A 399 -3.39 -3.80 -23.96
N THR A 400 -4.41 -3.63 -23.12
CA THR A 400 -5.36 -2.50 -23.22
C THR A 400 -5.16 -1.36 -22.21
N SER A 401 -4.22 -1.44 -21.26
CA SER A 401 -3.99 -0.31 -20.35
C SER A 401 -3.43 0.91 -21.09
N PRO A 402 -3.96 2.12 -20.85
CA PRO A 402 -3.53 3.35 -21.53
C PRO A 402 -2.32 4.04 -20.86
N THR A 403 -1.94 3.58 -19.67
CA THR A 403 -0.92 4.15 -18.76
C THR A 403 -0.42 3.03 -17.85
N GLY A 404 0.77 3.19 -17.28
CA GLY A 404 1.43 2.25 -16.39
C GLY A 404 2.28 1.22 -17.14
N VAL A 405 3.22 0.60 -16.42
CA VAL A 405 4.23 -0.26 -17.02
C VAL A 405 3.76 -1.72 -17.03
N LEU A 406 3.69 -2.32 -18.22
CA LEU A 406 3.73 -3.77 -18.42
C LEU A 406 5.11 -4.12 -18.99
N LEU A 407 5.79 -5.09 -18.40
CA LEU A 407 7.04 -5.61 -18.93
C LEU A 407 6.78 -6.91 -19.68
N HIS A 408 7.53 -7.15 -20.75
CA HIS A 408 7.67 -8.48 -21.32
C HIS A 408 9.14 -8.92 -21.35
N TYR A 409 9.36 -10.22 -21.30
CA TYR A 409 10.65 -10.81 -21.60
C TYR A 409 10.83 -10.91 -23.10
N ASP A 410 11.93 -10.36 -23.62
CA ASP A 410 12.39 -10.62 -24.99
C ASP A 410 13.44 -11.74 -24.96
N ALA A 411 13.18 -12.78 -25.76
CA ALA A 411 14.05 -13.94 -25.90
C ALA A 411 15.20 -13.71 -26.90
N GLU A 412 15.16 -12.67 -27.75
CA GLU A 412 16.26 -12.37 -28.68
C GLU A 412 17.37 -11.57 -27.99
N SER A 413 17.03 -10.54 -27.21
CA SER A 413 17.98 -9.79 -26.36
C SER A 413 18.24 -10.42 -24.99
N ASN A 414 17.47 -11.44 -24.59
CA ASN A 414 17.54 -12.09 -23.28
C ASN A 414 17.33 -11.08 -22.12
N ALA A 415 16.37 -10.17 -22.29
CA ALA A 415 16.15 -9.04 -21.39
C ALA A 415 14.66 -8.77 -21.13
N TRP A 416 14.37 -8.12 -20.01
CA TRP A 416 13.06 -7.52 -19.77
C TRP A 416 13.00 -6.11 -20.38
N VAL A 417 11.96 -5.83 -21.14
CA VAL A 417 11.70 -4.54 -21.81
C VAL A 417 10.26 -4.08 -21.55
N MET A 418 9.98 -2.79 -21.68
CA MET A 418 8.61 -2.27 -21.51
C MET A 418 7.77 -2.58 -22.75
N MET A 419 6.61 -3.21 -22.54
CA MET A 419 5.69 -3.56 -23.62
C MET A 419 4.92 -2.32 -24.11
N PRO A 420 4.95 -1.99 -25.42
CA PRO A 420 4.18 -0.87 -25.95
C PRO A 420 2.67 -1.02 -25.72
N HIS A 421 1.98 0.05 -25.32
CA HIS A 421 0.52 0.05 -25.15
C HIS A 421 -0.21 -0.35 -26.44
N ARG A 422 -1.30 -1.13 -26.32
CA ARG A 422 -2.09 -1.66 -27.46
C ARG A 422 -1.32 -2.59 -28.39
N SER A 423 -0.27 -3.23 -27.87
CA SER A 423 0.38 -4.37 -28.50
C SER A 423 -0.52 -5.62 -28.48
N VAL A 424 -0.21 -6.56 -29.38
CA VAL A 424 -0.74 -7.92 -29.34
C VAL A 424 0.19 -8.77 -28.49
N VAL A 425 -0.37 -9.55 -27.57
CA VAL A 425 0.34 -10.56 -26.78
C VAL A 425 0.23 -11.91 -27.49
N HIS A 426 1.36 -12.59 -27.67
CA HIS A 426 1.44 -13.87 -28.36
C HIS A 426 1.51 -15.05 -27.38
N SER A 427 1.70 -16.24 -27.94
CA SER A 427 1.82 -17.48 -27.17
C SER A 427 3.30 -17.81 -26.96
N GLY A 428 3.72 -17.92 -25.70
CA GLY A 428 5.11 -18.01 -25.28
C GLY A 428 5.55 -16.81 -24.43
N ASP A 429 4.96 -15.63 -24.69
CA ASP A 429 5.27 -14.36 -24.03
C ASP A 429 5.24 -14.48 -22.50
N GLU A 430 6.28 -13.99 -21.85
CA GLU A 430 6.33 -13.83 -20.39
C GLU A 430 6.17 -12.37 -20.02
N LEU A 431 5.21 -12.08 -19.15
CA LEU A 431 4.78 -10.75 -18.75
C LEU A 431 4.96 -10.55 -17.26
N ALA A 432 5.39 -9.35 -16.87
CA ALA A 432 5.45 -8.92 -15.48
C ALA A 432 4.79 -7.54 -15.32
N SER A 433 3.97 -7.40 -14.28
CA SER A 433 3.27 -6.16 -13.90
C SER A 433 3.88 -5.64 -12.59
N PRO A 434 4.85 -4.72 -12.65
CA PRO A 434 5.49 -4.18 -11.45
C PRO A 434 4.49 -3.46 -10.55
N GLU A 435 4.74 -3.40 -9.25
CA GLU A 435 4.05 -2.42 -8.41
C GLU A 435 4.38 -0.99 -8.88
N PRO A 436 3.47 -0.02 -8.76
CA PRO A 436 2.08 -0.13 -8.30
C PRO A 436 1.08 -0.34 -9.47
N PHE A 437 1.54 -0.81 -10.64
CA PHE A 437 0.77 -0.80 -11.87
C PHE A 437 -0.25 -1.95 -11.96
N VAL A 438 -1.37 -1.67 -12.62
CA VAL A 438 -2.45 -2.62 -12.89
C VAL A 438 -2.66 -2.69 -14.41
N ASN A 439 -2.41 -3.86 -14.99
CA ASN A 439 -2.34 -4.05 -16.43
C ASN A 439 -3.48 -4.95 -16.93
N GLN A 440 -4.25 -4.47 -17.91
CA GLN A 440 -5.38 -5.21 -18.46
C GLN A 440 -5.04 -5.85 -19.81
N LEU A 441 -5.34 -7.13 -19.95
CA LEU A 441 -5.27 -7.90 -21.19
C LEU A 441 -6.71 -8.26 -21.65
N ARG A 442 -7.03 -7.93 -22.89
CA ARG A 442 -8.33 -8.21 -23.52
C ARG A 442 -8.20 -9.45 -24.40
N VAL A 443 -8.77 -10.56 -23.94
CA VAL A 443 -8.67 -11.89 -24.57
C VAL A 443 -9.90 -12.17 -25.43
N ASP A 444 -9.66 -12.74 -26.61
CA ASP A 444 -10.66 -13.26 -27.54
C ASP A 444 -11.78 -12.24 -27.83
N ARG A 445 -11.33 -11.07 -28.32
CA ARG A 445 -12.13 -9.86 -28.61
C ARG A 445 -12.85 -9.24 -27.40
N GLY A 446 -12.45 -9.62 -26.18
CA GLY A 446 -13.03 -9.14 -24.93
C GLY A 446 -14.06 -10.09 -24.32
N ARG A 447 -14.13 -11.36 -24.77
CA ARG A 447 -14.90 -12.40 -24.06
C ARG A 447 -14.37 -12.68 -22.67
N LEU A 448 -13.07 -12.46 -22.45
CA LEU A 448 -12.41 -12.51 -21.16
C LEU A 448 -11.52 -11.27 -21.01
N HIS A 449 -11.63 -10.60 -19.87
CA HIS A 449 -10.67 -9.61 -19.42
C HIS A 449 -9.78 -10.26 -18.34
N VAL A 450 -8.47 -10.08 -18.45
CA VAL A 450 -7.48 -10.54 -17.47
C VAL A 450 -6.75 -9.32 -16.93
N THR A 451 -6.94 -9.02 -15.65
CA THR A 451 -6.24 -7.92 -14.96
C THR A 451 -5.07 -8.48 -14.17
N LEU A 452 -3.86 -8.10 -14.53
CA LEU A 452 -2.64 -8.33 -13.76
C LEU A 452 -2.53 -7.20 -12.73
N LEU A 453 -2.47 -7.53 -11.44
CA LEU A 453 -2.17 -6.54 -10.39
C LEU A 453 -0.66 -6.29 -10.27
N GLY A 454 -0.27 -5.31 -9.45
CA GLY A 454 1.13 -5.08 -9.10
C GLY A 454 1.72 -6.27 -8.35
N GLY A 455 2.93 -6.66 -8.75
CA GLY A 455 3.63 -7.85 -8.22
C GLY A 455 3.26 -9.15 -8.93
N THR A 456 2.65 -9.09 -10.12
CA THR A 456 2.19 -10.29 -10.85
C THR A 456 3.06 -10.63 -12.04
N ARG A 457 3.48 -11.89 -12.16
CA ARG A 457 4.25 -12.42 -13.29
C ARG A 457 3.65 -13.71 -13.85
N VAL A 458 3.41 -13.71 -15.15
CA VAL A 458 2.72 -14.79 -15.88
C VAL A 458 3.37 -15.09 -17.23
N ARG A 459 3.31 -16.34 -17.69
CA ARG A 459 3.68 -16.72 -19.07
C ARG A 459 2.46 -17.25 -19.82
N LEU A 460 2.26 -16.78 -21.05
CA LEU A 460 1.17 -17.20 -21.94
C LEU A 460 1.51 -18.56 -22.54
N VAL A 461 0.66 -19.57 -22.30
CA VAL A 461 0.91 -20.96 -22.73
C VAL A 461 -0.04 -21.35 -23.86
N ALA A 462 0.54 -21.98 -24.89
CA ALA A 462 -0.14 -22.44 -26.09
C ALA A 462 -1.32 -23.41 -25.81
N PRO A 463 -2.33 -23.49 -26.72
CA PRO A 463 -3.52 -24.29 -26.52
C PRO A 463 -3.19 -25.78 -26.31
N LYS A 464 -3.81 -26.43 -25.32
CA LYS A 464 -3.68 -27.87 -25.05
C LYS A 464 -5.05 -28.49 -24.82
N LYS A 465 -5.31 -29.66 -25.43
CA LYS A 465 -6.46 -30.57 -25.17
C LYS A 465 -7.77 -29.86 -24.75
N ASN A 466 -8.44 -29.22 -25.71
CA ASN A 466 -9.74 -28.53 -25.49
C ASN A 466 -9.70 -27.37 -24.47
N VAL A 467 -8.54 -26.73 -24.31
CA VAL A 467 -8.37 -25.46 -23.60
C VAL A 467 -7.64 -24.47 -24.52
N PRO A 468 -8.24 -23.31 -24.86
CA PRO A 468 -7.69 -22.37 -25.85
C PRO A 468 -6.56 -21.47 -25.29
N LEU A 469 -6.52 -21.24 -23.99
CA LEU A 469 -5.53 -20.37 -23.35
C LEU A 469 -5.00 -21.00 -22.06
N GLY A 470 -3.69 -21.09 -21.93
CA GLY A 470 -3.02 -21.39 -20.68
C GLY A 470 -2.34 -20.15 -20.08
N LEU A 471 -2.39 -20.01 -18.77
CA LEU A 471 -1.68 -19.02 -17.98
C LEU A 471 -0.75 -19.77 -17.01
N ALA A 472 0.56 -19.70 -17.22
CA ALA A 472 1.50 -20.08 -16.17
C ALA A 472 1.69 -18.90 -15.22
N ILE A 473 1.53 -19.12 -13.92
CA ILE A 473 1.60 -18.09 -12.90
C ILE A 473 2.87 -18.35 -12.07
N SER A 474 3.82 -17.41 -12.11
CA SER A 474 5.05 -17.49 -11.31
C SER A 474 4.82 -16.98 -9.90
N GLU A 475 4.11 -15.85 -9.77
CA GLU A 475 3.59 -15.28 -8.52
C GLU A 475 2.63 -14.11 -8.81
N GLY A 476 1.91 -13.67 -7.77
CA GLY A 476 1.06 -12.49 -7.74
C GLY A 476 -0.43 -12.76 -7.81
N ARG A 477 -1.19 -11.75 -8.24
CA ARG A 477 -2.67 -11.69 -8.22
C ARG A 477 -3.24 -11.34 -9.60
N LEU A 478 -4.30 -12.05 -9.95
CA LEU A 478 -5.02 -11.96 -11.22
C LEU A 478 -6.51 -11.80 -10.96
N ILE A 479 -7.18 -10.93 -11.72
CA ILE A 479 -8.65 -10.89 -11.80
C ILE A 479 -9.06 -11.35 -13.21
N LEU A 480 -9.97 -12.33 -13.26
CA LEU A 480 -10.49 -12.93 -14.48
C LEU A 480 -11.98 -12.63 -14.57
N GLN A 481 -12.38 -11.85 -15.58
CA GLN A 481 -13.77 -11.40 -15.76
C GLN A 481 -14.30 -11.82 -17.12
N ARG A 482 -15.30 -12.71 -17.14
CA ARG A 482 -16.02 -13.10 -18.36
C ARG A 482 -17.06 -12.03 -18.70
N LYS A 483 -16.72 -11.06 -19.56
CA LYS A 483 -17.70 -10.05 -20.02
C LYS A 483 -18.79 -10.70 -20.89
N LEU A 484 -19.98 -10.10 -20.86
CA LEU A 484 -21.09 -10.48 -21.74
C LEU A 484 -20.77 -10.05 -23.18
N ALA A 485 -20.56 -11.01 -24.07
CA ALA A 485 -20.38 -10.70 -25.49
C ALA A 485 -21.70 -10.22 -26.10
N GLY A 486 -21.65 -9.18 -26.94
CA GLY A 486 -22.84 -8.65 -27.64
C GLY A 486 -23.40 -9.56 -28.74
N ASP A 487 -22.72 -10.67 -29.05
CA ASP A 487 -23.14 -11.70 -30.00
C ASP A 487 -23.74 -12.91 -29.24
N PRO A 488 -25.03 -13.27 -29.47
CA PRO A 488 -25.65 -14.45 -28.87
C PRO A 488 -24.89 -15.77 -29.12
N GLN A 489 -24.19 -15.89 -30.24
CA GLN A 489 -23.42 -17.09 -30.57
C GLN A 489 -22.06 -17.12 -29.84
N ALA A 490 -21.54 -15.96 -29.44
CA ALA A 490 -20.39 -15.83 -28.55
C ALA A 490 -20.76 -16.06 -27.07
N LEU A 491 -22.00 -15.77 -26.66
CA LEU A 491 -22.52 -16.09 -25.31
C LEU A 491 -22.45 -17.59 -24.99
N ALA A 492 -22.70 -18.44 -25.99
CA ALA A 492 -22.66 -19.90 -25.87
C ALA A 492 -21.24 -20.48 -25.78
N ALA A 493 -20.19 -19.69 -26.06
CA ALA A 493 -18.81 -20.14 -25.92
C ALA A 493 -18.40 -20.19 -24.44
N ARG A 494 -17.92 -21.36 -24.00
CA ARG A 494 -17.32 -21.55 -22.67
C ARG A 494 -15.96 -20.84 -22.62
N VAL A 495 -15.75 -20.03 -21.59
CA VAL A 495 -14.41 -19.48 -21.30
C VAL A 495 -13.70 -20.45 -20.38
N VAL A 496 -12.69 -21.14 -20.93
CA VAL A 496 -11.92 -22.19 -20.27
C VAL A 496 -10.44 -21.80 -20.30
N LEU A 497 -9.79 -21.92 -19.16
CA LEU A 497 -8.39 -21.60 -18.93
C LEU A 497 -7.66 -22.82 -18.36
N ALA A 498 -6.38 -22.94 -18.68
CA ALA A 498 -5.46 -23.83 -17.97
C ALA A 498 -4.55 -22.97 -17.09
N LEU A 499 -4.48 -23.26 -15.80
CA LEU A 499 -3.56 -22.60 -14.88
C LEU A 499 -2.36 -23.53 -14.64
N TYR A 500 -1.14 -23.03 -14.77
CA TYR A 500 0.08 -23.77 -14.46
C TYR A 500 0.80 -23.08 -13.29
N VAL A 501 1.04 -23.80 -12.20
CA VAL A 501 1.66 -23.25 -10.98
C VAL A 501 2.66 -24.28 -10.46
N HIS A 502 3.94 -23.88 -10.33
CA HIS A 502 5.03 -24.72 -9.77
C HIS A 502 5.08 -26.20 -10.25
N GLY A 503 4.72 -26.45 -11.52
CA GLY A 503 4.71 -27.78 -12.14
C GLY A 503 3.33 -28.45 -12.24
N GLU A 504 2.32 -27.94 -11.53
CA GLU A 504 0.94 -28.41 -11.61
C GLU A 504 0.20 -27.91 -12.87
N THR A 505 -0.98 -28.47 -13.13
CA THR A 505 -1.86 -28.05 -14.23
C THR A 505 -3.32 -28.19 -13.81
N TRP A 506 -4.02 -27.07 -13.68
CA TRP A 506 -5.43 -27.03 -13.30
C TRP A 506 -6.30 -26.50 -14.45
N ARG A 507 -7.57 -26.90 -14.49
CA ARG A 507 -8.59 -26.38 -15.39
C ARG A 507 -9.51 -25.44 -14.63
N LEU A 508 -9.75 -24.25 -15.19
CA LEU A 508 -10.71 -23.26 -14.70
C LEU A 508 -11.73 -22.94 -15.80
N GLU A 509 -13.03 -23.06 -15.52
CA GLU A 509 -14.11 -22.73 -16.46
C GLU A 509 -15.06 -21.70 -15.84
N LEU A 510 -15.11 -20.50 -16.41
CA LEU A 510 -15.99 -19.40 -15.98
C LEU A 510 -17.40 -19.64 -16.55
N THR A 511 -18.28 -20.28 -15.78
CA THR A 511 -19.50 -20.89 -16.32
C THR A 511 -20.58 -19.89 -16.72
N GLU A 512 -20.66 -18.74 -16.06
CA GLU A 512 -21.71 -17.75 -16.27
C GLU A 512 -21.16 -16.47 -16.92
N PRO A 513 -21.87 -15.85 -17.89
CA PRO A 513 -21.54 -14.50 -18.34
C PRO A 513 -21.63 -13.53 -17.16
N GLY A 514 -20.63 -12.66 -17.00
CA GLY A 514 -20.49 -11.80 -15.82
C GLY A 514 -19.63 -12.39 -14.70
N THR A 515 -19.23 -13.67 -14.74
CA THR A 515 -18.38 -14.26 -13.68
C THR A 515 -17.09 -13.47 -13.49
N VAL A 516 -16.84 -13.04 -12.25
CA VAL A 516 -15.60 -12.42 -11.78
C VAL A 516 -14.95 -13.37 -10.79
N CYS A 517 -13.73 -13.83 -11.08
CA CYS A 517 -12.93 -14.58 -10.11
C CYS A 517 -11.52 -14.00 -9.95
N GLY A 518 -10.94 -14.18 -8.77
CA GLY A 518 -9.56 -13.84 -8.44
C GLY A 518 -8.72 -15.09 -8.28
N VAL A 519 -7.48 -15.04 -8.77
CA VAL A 519 -6.45 -16.04 -8.51
C VAL A 519 -5.26 -15.36 -7.85
N GLU A 520 -4.85 -15.85 -6.69
CA GLU A 520 -3.69 -15.38 -5.93
C GLU A 520 -2.72 -16.54 -5.73
N ILE A 521 -1.44 -16.33 -6.03
CA ILE A 521 -0.33 -17.27 -5.85
C ILE A 521 0.82 -16.49 -5.20
N ILE A 522 1.17 -16.79 -3.96
CA ILE A 522 2.25 -16.13 -3.22
C ILE A 522 3.33 -17.18 -2.96
N ARG A 523 4.55 -16.94 -3.44
CA ARG A 523 5.71 -17.79 -3.17
C ARG A 523 6.09 -17.74 -1.69
N GLU A 524 6.31 -18.91 -1.11
CA GLU A 524 6.77 -19.04 0.27
C GLU A 524 8.24 -18.62 0.40
N MET A 525 8.58 -18.02 1.54
CA MET A 525 9.96 -17.75 1.93
C MET A 525 10.48 -18.92 2.76
N PRO A 526 11.78 -19.29 2.66
CA PRO A 526 12.32 -20.36 3.47
C PRO A 526 12.33 -19.97 4.95
N GLU A 527 12.03 -20.96 5.79
CA GLU A 527 11.95 -20.83 7.24
C GLU A 527 13.07 -21.63 7.94
N GLN A 528 13.89 -22.36 7.19
CA GLN A 528 14.94 -23.23 7.69
C GLN A 528 16.21 -23.10 6.83
N PHE A 529 17.37 -23.37 7.44
CA PHE A 529 18.65 -23.30 6.74
C PHE A 529 18.72 -24.32 5.60
N GLU A 530 19.02 -23.85 4.38
CA GLU A 530 19.11 -24.67 3.16
C GLU A 530 17.88 -25.57 2.93
N GLN A 531 16.69 -25.04 3.24
CA GLN A 531 15.41 -25.69 3.03
C GLN A 531 15.23 -26.10 1.55
N ALA A 532 15.25 -27.41 1.31
CA ALA A 532 15.04 -27.97 -0.02
C ALA A 532 13.66 -27.58 -0.60
N PRO A 533 13.54 -27.43 -1.94
CA PRO A 533 12.26 -27.13 -2.58
C PRO A 533 11.22 -28.23 -2.29
N GLY A 534 10.24 -27.91 -1.44
CA GLY A 534 9.20 -28.83 -1.00
C GLY A 534 7.93 -28.78 -1.87
N PRO A 535 6.87 -29.54 -1.51
CA PRO A 535 5.57 -29.39 -2.16
C PRO A 535 4.94 -28.01 -1.89
N ASN A 536 5.27 -27.38 -0.76
CA ASN A 536 4.66 -26.12 -0.29
C ASN A 536 5.45 -24.88 -0.73
N LEU A 537 5.83 -24.77 -2.01
CA LEU A 537 6.58 -23.61 -2.52
C LEU A 537 5.75 -22.32 -2.61
N TYR A 538 4.44 -22.41 -2.44
CA TYR A 538 3.51 -21.29 -2.54
C TYR A 538 2.25 -21.53 -1.69
N ARG A 539 1.63 -20.44 -1.24
CA ARG A 539 0.21 -20.38 -0.81
C ARG A 539 -0.62 -19.75 -1.91
N GLY A 540 -1.94 -19.93 -1.86
CA GLY A 540 -2.82 -19.23 -2.81
C GLY A 540 -4.30 -19.48 -2.61
N GLY A 541 -5.13 -18.80 -3.40
CA GLY A 541 -6.57 -18.90 -3.36
C GLY A 541 -7.23 -18.60 -4.70
N LEU A 542 -8.35 -19.29 -4.96
CA LEU A 542 -9.28 -19.00 -6.06
C LEU A 542 -10.60 -18.55 -5.46
N TYR A 543 -10.93 -17.28 -5.67
CA TYR A 543 -12.10 -16.61 -5.10
C TYR A 543 -13.09 -16.28 -6.22
N VAL A 544 -14.39 -16.44 -6.01
CA VAL A 544 -15.41 -16.01 -6.99
C VAL A 544 -16.26 -14.90 -6.37
N VAL A 545 -16.19 -13.70 -6.95
CA VAL A 545 -16.91 -12.51 -6.48
C VAL A 545 -18.34 -12.55 -7.01
N GLU A 546 -18.49 -12.80 -8.31
CA GLU A 546 -19.76 -12.82 -9.04
C GLU A 546 -19.85 -14.05 -9.95
N GLY A 547 -21.07 -14.50 -10.24
CA GLY A 547 -21.34 -15.66 -11.10
C GLY A 547 -20.91 -17.00 -10.48
N ALA A 548 -20.32 -17.87 -11.28
CA ALA A 548 -19.79 -19.16 -10.84
C ALA A 548 -18.62 -19.63 -11.71
N ALA A 549 -17.69 -20.37 -11.10
CA ALA A 549 -16.56 -21.01 -11.77
C ALA A 549 -16.46 -22.49 -11.40
N ARG A 550 -15.94 -23.31 -12.33
CA ARG A 550 -15.55 -24.69 -12.07
C ARG A 550 -14.04 -24.82 -12.04
N PHE A 551 -13.52 -25.53 -11.04
CA PHE A 551 -12.11 -25.80 -10.85
C PHE A 551 -11.87 -27.31 -10.80
N ALA A 552 -10.86 -27.78 -11.53
CA ALA A 552 -10.38 -29.15 -11.44
C ALA A 552 -8.85 -29.18 -11.48
N ASP A 553 -8.23 -29.66 -10.41
CA ASP A 553 -6.77 -29.82 -10.31
C ASP A 553 -6.27 -31.14 -10.95
N GLY A 554 -7.18 -32.06 -11.27
CA GLY A 554 -6.87 -33.37 -11.83
C GLY A 554 -6.64 -34.49 -10.80
N THR A 555 -6.61 -34.14 -9.51
CA THR A 555 -6.51 -35.07 -8.38
C THR A 555 -7.83 -35.20 -7.61
N ASN A 556 -8.56 -34.09 -7.49
CA ASN A 556 -9.83 -33.98 -6.79
C ASN A 556 -11.03 -34.00 -7.77
N PRO A 557 -12.27 -34.27 -7.29
CA PRO A 557 -13.49 -34.04 -8.06
C PRO A 557 -13.60 -32.59 -8.57
N GLU A 558 -14.30 -32.36 -9.69
CA GLU A 558 -14.56 -31.00 -10.21
C GLU A 558 -15.36 -30.18 -9.18
N GLN A 559 -14.74 -29.14 -8.64
CA GLN A 559 -15.32 -28.24 -7.64
C GLN A 559 -16.08 -27.10 -8.32
N VAL A 560 -17.29 -26.80 -7.84
CA VAL A 560 -18.09 -25.66 -8.29
C VAL A 560 -18.05 -24.59 -7.21
N ILE A 561 -17.47 -23.43 -7.55
CA ILE A 561 -17.29 -22.27 -6.67
C ILE A 561 -18.28 -21.19 -7.13
N LYS A 562 -19.11 -20.70 -6.22
CA LYS A 562 -20.18 -19.73 -6.51
C LYS A 562 -19.78 -18.31 -6.11
N ALA A 563 -20.58 -17.31 -6.49
CA ALA A 563 -20.42 -15.95 -5.98
C ALA A 563 -20.32 -15.93 -4.44
N LYS A 564 -19.32 -15.21 -3.92
CA LYS A 564 -18.95 -15.08 -2.50
C LYS A 564 -18.43 -16.38 -1.86
N ASP A 565 -17.83 -17.26 -2.67
CA ASP A 565 -17.22 -18.53 -2.26
C ASP A 565 -15.75 -18.61 -2.74
N TRP A 566 -14.98 -19.55 -2.19
CA TRP A 566 -13.56 -19.74 -2.54
C TRP A 566 -13.08 -21.18 -2.41
N ILE A 567 -11.88 -21.44 -2.91
CA ILE A 567 -11.09 -22.62 -2.57
C ILE A 567 -9.63 -22.21 -2.35
N SER A 568 -8.97 -22.83 -1.36
CA SER A 568 -7.52 -22.67 -1.22
C SER A 568 -6.80 -23.35 -2.39
N LEU A 569 -5.79 -22.67 -2.92
CA LEU A 569 -4.86 -23.22 -3.90
C LEU A 569 -3.55 -23.69 -3.25
N THR A 570 -3.40 -23.58 -1.93
CA THR A 570 -2.22 -24.08 -1.20
C THR A 570 -2.14 -25.62 -1.29
N PRO A 571 -0.97 -26.22 -1.62
CA PRO A 571 -0.84 -27.67 -1.81
C PRO A 571 -1.28 -28.55 -0.63
N GLN A 572 -0.98 -28.16 0.61
CA GLN A 572 -1.45 -28.86 1.80
C GLN A 572 -2.97 -28.83 1.93
N ASP A 573 -3.57 -27.65 1.82
CA ASP A 573 -5.02 -27.45 1.93
C ASP A 573 -5.77 -28.26 0.87
N ARG A 574 -5.29 -28.29 -0.38
CA ARG A 574 -5.90 -29.12 -1.44
C ARG A 574 -5.79 -30.62 -1.17
N ALA A 575 -4.73 -31.07 -0.50
CA ALA A 575 -4.57 -32.47 -0.08
C ALA A 575 -5.45 -32.83 1.14
N GLN A 576 -5.83 -31.85 1.97
CA GLN A 576 -6.80 -32.01 3.05
C GLN A 576 -8.24 -31.95 2.53
N LEU A 577 -8.53 -31.05 1.59
CA LEU A 577 -9.82 -30.95 0.89
C LEU A 577 -10.19 -32.22 0.11
N ALA A 578 -9.22 -33.03 -0.28
CA ALA A 578 -9.42 -34.38 -0.82
C ALA A 578 -10.07 -35.37 0.17
N GLN A 579 -10.05 -35.05 1.46
CA GLN A 579 -10.42 -35.91 2.58
C GLN A 579 -11.55 -35.33 3.46
N ALA A 580 -12.07 -34.14 3.12
CA ALA A 580 -13.04 -33.39 3.92
C ALA A 580 -14.37 -33.19 3.19
N ASP A 581 -15.49 -33.48 3.86
CA ASP A 581 -16.83 -33.28 3.31
C ASP A 581 -17.25 -31.80 3.19
N THR A 582 -16.50 -30.88 3.80
CA THR A 582 -16.82 -29.44 3.86
C THR A 582 -15.60 -28.57 3.52
N ARG A 583 -15.87 -27.40 2.91
CA ARG A 583 -14.85 -26.38 2.61
C ARG A 583 -14.86 -25.29 3.70
N PRO A 584 -13.69 -24.71 4.07
CA PRO A 584 -13.65 -23.60 5.03
C PRO A 584 -14.37 -22.37 4.45
N PRO A 585 -15.19 -21.64 5.24
CA PRO A 585 -15.98 -20.53 4.75
C PRO A 585 -15.12 -19.35 4.31
N LEU A 586 -15.60 -18.57 3.33
CA LEU A 586 -15.01 -17.27 2.99
C LEU A 586 -15.48 -16.22 4.00
N PHE A 587 -14.62 -15.79 4.91
CA PHE A 587 -14.97 -14.76 5.91
C PHE A 587 -15.18 -13.37 5.30
N ALA A 588 -14.35 -13.00 4.31
CA ALA A 588 -14.46 -11.76 3.56
C ALA A 588 -13.86 -11.95 2.15
N ILE A 589 -14.36 -11.20 1.16
CA ILE A 589 -13.75 -11.13 -0.18
C ILE A 589 -12.49 -10.24 -0.07
N PRO A 590 -11.31 -10.66 -0.53
CA PRO A 590 -10.10 -9.84 -0.49
C PRO A 590 -10.29 -8.45 -1.10
N GLU A 591 -9.76 -7.41 -0.45
CA GLU A 591 -9.89 -6.01 -0.89
C GLU A 591 -9.44 -5.80 -2.34
N TRP A 592 -8.37 -6.49 -2.75
CA TRP A 592 -7.82 -6.42 -4.11
C TRP A 592 -8.77 -6.94 -5.21
N LEU A 593 -9.84 -7.67 -4.85
CA LEU A 593 -10.91 -8.07 -5.77
C LEU A 593 -12.07 -7.08 -5.84
N GLN A 594 -12.18 -6.17 -4.87
CA GLN A 594 -13.21 -5.12 -4.81
C GLN A 594 -12.71 -3.81 -5.46
N ALA A 595 -11.52 -3.83 -6.05
CA ALA A 595 -10.73 -2.66 -6.42
C ALA A 595 -11.21 -1.85 -7.65
N GLU A 596 -12.45 -2.01 -8.13
CA GLU A 596 -13.05 -1.05 -9.07
C GLU A 596 -13.21 0.35 -8.43
N GLU A 597 -13.24 0.44 -7.08
CA GLU A 597 -13.30 1.71 -6.31
C GLU A 597 -12.06 1.97 -5.42
N GLY A 598 -10.93 1.28 -5.66
CA GLY A 598 -9.74 1.35 -4.80
C GLY A 598 -9.15 2.76 -4.65
N TYR A 599 -9.07 3.27 -3.41
CA TYR A 599 -8.53 4.61 -3.11
C TYR A 599 -6.99 4.65 -3.22
N VAL A 600 -6.48 4.64 -4.46
CA VAL A 600 -5.05 4.90 -4.70
C VAL A 600 -4.73 6.32 -4.22
N THR A 601 -3.89 6.44 -3.19
CA THR A 601 -3.58 7.73 -2.55
C THR A 601 -2.90 8.70 -3.53
N PRO A 602 -2.99 10.03 -3.32
CA PRO A 602 -2.27 11.00 -4.15
C PRO A 602 -0.75 10.75 -4.19
N THR A 603 -0.19 10.26 -3.07
CA THR A 603 1.22 9.87 -2.93
C THR A 603 1.56 8.66 -3.79
N GLN A 604 0.76 7.59 -3.76
CA GLN A 604 0.95 6.42 -4.64
C GLN A 604 0.82 6.79 -6.12
N ARG A 605 -0.16 7.61 -6.51
CA ARG A 605 -0.29 8.10 -7.90
C ARG A 605 0.95 8.89 -8.33
N ARG A 606 1.47 9.76 -7.47
CA ARG A 606 2.70 10.52 -7.72
C ARG A 606 3.90 9.60 -7.90
N TYR A 607 4.04 8.55 -7.08
CA TYR A 607 5.13 7.58 -7.23
C TYR A 607 4.96 6.73 -8.49
N ALA A 608 3.74 6.30 -8.85
CA ALA A 608 3.47 5.61 -10.11
C ALA A 608 3.91 6.44 -11.33
N THR A 609 3.47 7.70 -11.43
CA THR A 609 3.82 8.62 -12.54
C THR A 609 5.28 9.11 -12.51
N LEU A 610 6.01 8.91 -11.41
CA LEU A 610 7.47 9.07 -11.39
C LEU A 610 8.13 7.79 -11.93
N PHE A 611 7.79 6.63 -11.36
CA PHE A 611 8.38 5.34 -11.71
C PHE A 611 8.16 4.97 -13.19
N GLU A 612 6.97 5.24 -13.72
CA GLU A 612 6.59 5.05 -15.14
C GLU A 612 7.53 5.78 -16.12
N LYS A 613 8.19 6.86 -15.70
CA LYS A 613 9.12 7.64 -16.54
C LYS A 613 10.54 7.10 -16.54
N GLU A 614 10.88 6.24 -15.59
CA GLU A 614 12.18 5.55 -15.53
C GLU A 614 12.23 4.35 -16.51
N PHE A 615 11.12 4.04 -17.19
CA PHE A 615 11.02 3.01 -18.23
C PHE A 615 10.96 3.64 -19.62
N HIS A 616 11.68 3.07 -20.57
CA HIS A 616 11.70 3.50 -21.96
C HIS A 616 11.33 2.32 -22.88
N PRO A 617 10.56 2.55 -23.97
CA PRO A 617 10.30 1.51 -24.97
C PRO A 617 11.61 1.00 -25.56
N ASP A 618 11.66 -0.29 -25.88
CA ASP A 618 12.79 -0.98 -26.54
C ASP A 618 14.12 -0.97 -25.76
N GLU A 619 14.18 -0.40 -24.55
CA GLU A 619 15.37 -0.39 -23.67
C GLU A 619 15.28 -1.47 -22.57
N PRO A 620 16.36 -2.26 -22.34
CA PRO A 620 16.43 -3.20 -21.23
C PRO A 620 16.25 -2.54 -19.86
N VAL A 621 15.24 -2.97 -19.11
CA VAL A 621 14.82 -2.46 -17.80
C VAL A 621 15.98 -2.42 -16.77
N LEU A 622 16.93 -3.35 -16.88
CA LEU A 622 18.09 -3.45 -15.99
C LEU A 622 19.14 -2.34 -16.19
N LEU A 623 19.04 -1.53 -17.26
CA LEU A 623 19.88 -0.33 -17.41
C LEU A 623 19.38 0.83 -16.51
N ALA A 624 18.07 0.97 -16.37
CA ALA A 624 17.46 2.01 -15.55
C ALA A 624 17.42 1.65 -14.05
N LEU A 625 16.89 0.46 -13.70
CA LEU A 625 16.54 0.13 -12.30
C LEU A 625 17.67 0.31 -11.28
N PRO A 626 18.95 -0.06 -11.52
CA PRO A 626 20.03 0.15 -10.55
C PRO A 626 20.25 1.62 -10.18
N THR A 627 19.92 2.56 -11.08
CA THR A 627 19.95 4.00 -10.80
C THR A 627 18.74 4.41 -9.95
N VAL A 628 17.55 3.87 -10.26
CA VAL A 628 16.30 4.16 -9.52
C VAL A 628 16.35 3.63 -8.08
N VAL A 629 17.01 2.49 -7.84
CA VAL A 629 17.29 1.97 -6.48
C VAL A 629 18.07 2.99 -5.63
N LYS A 630 18.93 3.80 -6.25
CA LYS A 630 19.73 4.85 -5.58
C LYS A 630 19.05 6.23 -5.56
N SER A 631 17.73 6.27 -5.83
CA SER A 631 16.90 7.47 -5.72
C SER A 631 16.75 7.90 -4.25
N PRO A 632 16.90 9.21 -3.91
CA PRO A 632 16.71 9.75 -2.55
C PRO A 632 15.22 9.88 -2.17
N ARG A 633 14.39 8.94 -2.61
CA ARG A 633 12.95 8.88 -2.34
C ARG A 633 12.60 7.43 -1.98
N PRO A 634 12.31 7.13 -0.71
CA PRO A 634 12.10 5.76 -0.23
C PRO A 634 11.15 4.94 -1.09
N GLY A 635 9.95 5.46 -1.36
CA GLY A 635 8.96 4.76 -2.19
C GLY A 635 9.36 4.54 -3.65
N LEU A 636 10.28 5.33 -4.23
CA LEU A 636 10.77 5.07 -5.60
C LEU A 636 11.87 4.01 -5.61
N SER A 637 12.75 4.03 -4.60
CA SER A 637 13.77 3.00 -4.38
C SER A 637 13.12 1.64 -4.07
N GLU A 638 12.10 1.61 -3.20
CA GLU A 638 11.30 0.42 -2.88
C GLU A 638 10.66 -0.20 -4.13
N LEU A 639 9.99 0.61 -4.96
CA LEU A 639 9.35 0.14 -6.20
C LEU A 639 10.37 -0.43 -7.20
N ALA A 640 11.56 0.17 -7.30
CA ALA A 640 12.64 -0.35 -8.13
C ALA A 640 13.15 -1.72 -7.63
N VAL A 641 13.36 -1.88 -6.33
CA VAL A 641 13.77 -3.18 -5.74
C VAL A 641 12.67 -4.24 -5.87
N LYS A 642 11.40 -3.88 -5.67
CA LYS A 642 10.26 -4.77 -5.92
C LYS A 642 10.17 -5.20 -7.39
N CYS A 643 10.48 -4.31 -8.33
CA CYS A 643 10.55 -4.64 -9.75
C CYS A 643 11.72 -5.61 -10.05
N LEU A 644 12.91 -5.38 -9.47
CA LEU A 644 14.04 -6.31 -9.56
C LEU A 644 13.71 -7.71 -9.01
N ALA A 645 12.94 -7.78 -7.91
CA ALA A 645 12.46 -9.03 -7.33
C ALA A 645 11.51 -9.78 -8.28
N LEU A 646 10.52 -9.07 -8.85
CA LEU A 646 9.54 -9.66 -9.78
C LEU A 646 10.18 -10.25 -11.05
N ILE A 647 11.24 -9.62 -11.55
CA ILE A 647 12.00 -10.11 -12.72
C ILE A 647 13.16 -11.07 -12.36
N GLU A 648 13.27 -11.47 -11.08
CA GLU A 648 14.29 -12.39 -10.54
C GLU A 648 15.75 -11.95 -10.75
N ALA A 649 16.00 -10.63 -10.82
CA ALA A 649 17.32 -10.04 -11.02
C ALA A 649 18.16 -10.03 -9.72
N TYR A 650 18.63 -11.21 -9.31
CA TYR A 650 19.26 -11.43 -7.99
C TYR A 650 20.54 -10.62 -7.75
N GLU A 651 21.35 -10.32 -8.78
CA GLU A 651 22.61 -9.56 -8.62
C GLU A 651 22.35 -8.10 -8.17
N PRO A 652 21.53 -7.30 -8.89
CA PRO A 652 21.02 -6.03 -8.37
C PRO A 652 20.28 -6.09 -7.03
N LEU A 653 19.62 -7.21 -6.68
CA LEU A 653 18.98 -7.36 -5.37
C LEU A 653 20.00 -7.54 -4.23
N VAL A 654 21.11 -8.24 -4.48
CA VAL A 654 22.23 -8.33 -3.52
C VAL A 654 22.90 -6.96 -3.36
N GLN A 655 23.10 -6.21 -4.45
CA GLN A 655 23.57 -4.82 -4.36
C GLN A 655 22.60 -3.95 -3.55
N ALA A 656 21.28 -4.04 -3.80
CA ALA A 656 20.28 -3.29 -3.05
C ALA A 656 20.24 -3.67 -1.56
N LEU A 657 20.43 -4.95 -1.22
CA LEU A 657 20.52 -5.40 0.17
C LEU A 657 21.75 -4.80 0.89
N ALA A 658 22.88 -4.69 0.20
CA ALA A 658 24.12 -4.13 0.74
C ALA A 658 24.09 -2.59 0.84
N GLU A 659 23.78 -1.91 -0.27
CA GLU A 659 24.02 -0.48 -0.47
C GLU A 659 22.80 0.43 -0.23
N ALA A 660 21.56 -0.06 -0.24
CA ALA A 660 20.39 0.83 -0.26
C ALA A 660 20.24 1.64 1.04
N GLU A 661 20.14 2.96 0.91
CA GLU A 661 19.99 3.93 2.00
C GLU A 661 18.68 3.72 2.79
N HIS A 662 17.59 3.45 2.06
CA HIS A 662 16.24 3.39 2.59
C HIS A 662 15.88 2.00 3.15
N GLU A 663 15.08 1.95 4.20
CA GLU A 663 14.74 0.72 4.94
C GLU A 663 13.75 -0.15 4.15
N GLU A 664 12.80 0.51 3.51
CA GLU A 664 11.80 -0.02 2.60
C GLU A 664 12.44 -0.79 1.44
N ALA A 665 13.50 -0.21 0.84
CA ALA A 665 14.27 -0.84 -0.23
C ALA A 665 15.06 -2.06 0.25
N ARG A 666 15.72 -2.00 1.42
CA ARG A 666 16.40 -3.17 2.00
C ARG A 666 15.41 -4.27 2.37
N LEU A 667 14.24 -3.94 2.91
CA LEU A 667 13.18 -4.91 3.20
C LEU A 667 12.65 -5.58 1.92
N ALA A 668 12.40 -4.81 0.86
CA ALA A 668 12.05 -5.36 -0.45
C ALA A 668 13.13 -6.32 -1.01
N ALA A 669 14.42 -5.99 -0.82
CA ALA A 669 15.53 -6.87 -1.23
C ALA A 669 15.58 -8.16 -0.40
N ILE A 670 15.38 -8.08 0.92
CA ILE A 670 15.26 -9.24 1.82
C ILE A 670 14.11 -10.15 1.35
N GLU A 671 12.92 -9.60 1.10
CA GLU A 671 11.78 -10.40 0.67
C GLU A 671 11.99 -11.03 -0.72
N GLY A 672 12.49 -10.26 -1.68
CA GLY A 672 12.72 -10.72 -3.05
C GLY A 672 13.74 -11.86 -3.11
N LEU A 673 14.91 -11.67 -2.48
CA LEU A 673 15.94 -12.72 -2.38
C LEU A 673 15.40 -13.96 -1.66
N ARG A 674 14.56 -13.80 -0.64
CA ARG A 674 13.97 -14.93 0.10
C ARG A 674 12.90 -15.69 -0.68
N ARG A 675 12.07 -15.04 -1.49
CA ARG A 675 11.14 -15.74 -2.42
C ARG A 675 11.88 -16.43 -3.57
N TRP A 676 12.98 -15.85 -4.04
CA TRP A 676 13.81 -16.41 -5.12
C TRP A 676 14.69 -17.59 -4.68
N LEU A 677 15.28 -17.55 -3.49
CA LEU A 677 16.27 -18.54 -3.01
C LEU A 677 15.81 -20.02 -3.09
N PRO A 678 14.58 -20.42 -2.69
CA PRO A 678 14.13 -21.81 -2.79
C PRO A 678 13.63 -22.23 -4.19
N SER A 679 13.67 -21.36 -5.21
CA SER A 679 13.08 -21.66 -6.53
C SER A 679 13.93 -22.58 -7.42
N ASP A 680 15.26 -22.56 -7.29
CA ASP A 680 16.22 -23.43 -7.97
C ASP A 680 17.29 -23.86 -6.95
N PRO A 681 17.57 -25.17 -6.74
CA PRO A 681 18.64 -25.64 -5.86
C PRO A 681 20.02 -25.00 -6.10
N ASN A 682 20.30 -24.50 -7.30
CA ASN A 682 21.56 -23.81 -7.62
C ASN A 682 21.62 -22.37 -7.08
N ASN A 683 20.49 -21.75 -6.69
CA ASN A 683 20.45 -20.37 -6.21
C ASN A 683 21.26 -20.16 -4.94
N GLY A 684 21.34 -21.16 -4.05
CA GLY A 684 22.18 -21.08 -2.84
C GLY A 684 23.65 -20.82 -3.19
N LYS A 685 24.18 -21.49 -4.23
CA LYS A 685 25.55 -21.29 -4.71
C LYS A 685 25.72 -19.95 -5.43
N ARG A 686 24.81 -19.58 -6.34
CA ARG A 686 24.82 -18.27 -7.02
C ARG A 686 24.82 -17.11 -6.00
N LEU A 687 23.99 -17.24 -4.96
CA LEU A 687 23.89 -16.25 -3.88
C LEU A 687 25.18 -16.16 -3.05
N GLN A 688 25.82 -17.27 -2.70
CA GLN A 688 27.12 -17.26 -2.01
C GLN A 688 28.21 -16.57 -2.85
N GLU A 689 28.25 -16.84 -4.16
CA GLU A 689 29.20 -16.23 -5.08
C GLU A 689 28.95 -14.70 -5.20
N THR A 690 27.69 -14.29 -5.36
CA THR A 690 27.31 -12.86 -5.45
C THR A 690 27.54 -12.11 -4.13
N LEU A 691 27.21 -12.71 -2.98
CA LEU A 691 27.39 -12.07 -1.67
C LEU A 691 28.86 -11.74 -1.37
N ALA A 692 29.81 -12.51 -1.92
CA ALA A 692 31.24 -12.25 -1.76
C ALA A 692 31.75 -11.02 -2.53
N GLU A 693 30.95 -10.44 -3.43
CA GLU A 693 31.29 -9.20 -4.15
C GLU A 693 30.94 -7.94 -3.34
N TYR A 694 29.93 -8.01 -2.47
CA TYR A 694 29.35 -6.86 -1.75
C TYR A 694 29.58 -6.89 -0.23
N PHE A 695 29.94 -8.04 0.36
CA PHE A 695 30.11 -8.22 1.81
C PHE A 695 31.48 -8.83 2.14
N HIS A 696 32.03 -8.56 3.33
CA HIS A 696 33.23 -9.27 3.78
C HIS A 696 32.96 -10.78 3.96
N PRO A 697 33.97 -11.68 3.82
CA PRO A 697 33.72 -13.13 3.78
C PRO A 697 32.99 -13.74 4.99
N GLU A 698 33.07 -13.14 6.19
CA GLU A 698 32.28 -13.58 7.35
C GLU A 698 30.87 -12.97 7.36
N GLU A 699 30.72 -11.73 6.92
CA GLU A 699 29.41 -11.07 6.74
C GLU A 699 28.56 -11.78 5.69
N ALA A 700 29.17 -12.18 4.56
CA ALA A 700 28.52 -12.95 3.51
C ALA A 700 27.90 -14.26 4.04
N LYS A 701 28.60 -14.97 4.94
CA LYS A 701 28.07 -16.18 5.61
C LYS A 701 26.91 -15.85 6.53
N ILE A 702 26.98 -14.75 7.28
CA ILE A 702 25.91 -14.28 8.17
C ILE A 702 24.67 -13.91 7.35
N VAL A 703 24.82 -13.10 6.29
CA VAL A 703 23.73 -12.73 5.37
C VAL A 703 23.13 -13.97 4.70
N TYR A 704 23.95 -14.91 4.23
CA TYR A 704 23.47 -16.18 3.66
C TYR A 704 22.66 -17.01 4.66
N ARG A 705 23.15 -17.19 5.90
CA ARG A 705 22.41 -17.88 6.98
C ARG A 705 21.10 -17.14 7.31
N LEU A 706 21.12 -15.82 7.31
CA LEU A 706 19.95 -14.98 7.59
C LEU A 706 18.91 -15.03 6.47
N LEU A 707 19.28 -15.08 5.19
CA LEU A 707 18.33 -15.16 4.08
C LEU A 707 17.53 -16.48 4.11
N TRP A 708 18.18 -17.61 4.38
CA TRP A 708 17.46 -18.89 4.55
C TRP A 708 16.46 -18.92 5.73
N GLY A 709 16.60 -18.04 6.72
CA GLY A 709 15.61 -17.86 7.78
C GLY A 709 15.60 -18.90 8.90
N PHE A 710 14.68 -18.70 9.84
CA PHE A 710 14.65 -19.39 11.14
C PHE A 710 13.23 -19.84 11.48
N SER A 711 13.14 -21.00 12.12
CA SER A 711 11.91 -21.62 12.57
C SER A 711 11.64 -21.30 14.05
N GLU A 712 10.44 -21.59 14.53
CA GLU A 712 10.10 -21.51 15.95
C GLU A 712 11.02 -22.39 16.81
N LYS A 713 11.47 -23.54 16.28
CA LYS A 713 12.44 -24.44 16.94
C LYS A 713 13.85 -23.83 17.04
N ASP A 714 14.23 -22.95 16.11
CA ASP A 714 15.43 -22.12 16.25
C ASP A 714 15.24 -21.04 17.32
N ALA A 715 14.04 -20.45 17.41
CA ALA A 715 13.69 -19.42 18.39
C ALA A 715 13.51 -19.96 19.82
N ALA A 716 13.26 -21.26 19.97
CA ALA A 716 13.30 -22.00 21.23
C ALA A 716 14.72 -22.51 21.58
N ASN A 717 15.71 -22.35 20.69
CA ASN A 717 17.10 -22.73 20.99
C ASN A 717 17.85 -21.54 21.63
N PRO A 718 18.38 -21.67 22.87
CA PRO A 718 19.09 -20.57 23.53
C PRO A 718 20.32 -20.05 22.77
N TYR A 719 21.04 -20.92 22.05
CA TYR A 719 22.22 -20.52 21.28
C TYR A 719 21.83 -19.66 20.09
N THR A 720 20.87 -20.12 19.27
CA THR A 720 20.41 -19.40 18.08
C THR A 720 19.66 -18.11 18.46
N SER A 721 18.88 -18.14 19.54
CA SER A 721 18.22 -16.97 20.11
C SER A 721 19.21 -15.89 20.53
N LYS A 722 20.29 -16.26 21.23
CA LYS A 722 21.36 -15.34 21.56
C LYS A 722 22.08 -14.82 20.31
N GLN A 723 22.39 -15.69 19.35
CA GLN A 723 23.08 -15.31 18.12
C GLN A 723 22.28 -14.28 17.30
N LEU A 724 20.95 -14.46 17.18
CA LEU A 724 20.06 -13.49 16.55
C LEU A 724 20.10 -12.11 17.25
N VAL A 725 20.12 -12.09 18.58
CA VAL A 725 20.18 -10.84 19.36
C VAL A 725 21.57 -10.19 19.28
N ASP A 726 22.66 -10.96 19.30
CA ASP A 726 24.01 -10.42 19.16
C ASP A 726 24.26 -9.83 17.74
N TRP A 727 23.63 -10.37 16.69
CA TRP A 727 23.66 -9.76 15.34
C TRP A 727 22.95 -8.40 15.22
N LEU A 728 22.16 -7.97 16.21
CA LEU A 728 21.59 -6.62 16.26
C LEU A 728 22.64 -5.52 16.57
N GLU A 729 23.78 -5.88 17.15
CA GLU A 729 24.85 -4.91 17.41
C GLU A 729 25.77 -4.68 16.21
N HIS A 730 25.85 -5.67 15.30
CA HIS A 730 26.73 -5.75 14.13
C HIS A 730 26.83 -4.46 13.29
N ASP A 731 28.01 -4.14 12.77
CA ASP A 731 28.28 -2.85 12.10
C ASP A 731 27.58 -2.69 10.74
N HIS A 732 27.49 -3.75 9.93
CA HIS A 732 26.72 -3.70 8.67
C HIS A 732 25.21 -3.63 8.88
N ILE A 733 24.53 -2.65 8.27
CA ILE A 733 23.09 -2.41 8.46
C ILE A 733 22.21 -3.55 7.94
N ALA A 734 22.56 -4.17 6.81
CA ALA A 734 21.83 -5.31 6.25
C ALA A 734 21.69 -6.49 7.23
N ILE A 735 22.77 -6.81 7.97
CA ILE A 735 22.76 -7.88 8.98
C ILE A 735 21.84 -7.52 10.15
N ARG A 736 21.90 -6.28 10.63
CA ARG A 736 20.97 -5.76 11.66
C ARG A 736 19.51 -5.80 11.22
N GLN A 737 19.23 -5.46 9.96
CA GLN A 737 17.90 -5.47 9.35
C GLN A 737 17.35 -6.89 9.27
N LEU A 738 18.15 -7.83 8.77
CA LEU A 738 17.82 -9.25 8.63
C LEU A 738 17.62 -9.96 9.98
N ALA A 739 18.51 -9.73 10.95
CA ALA A 739 18.38 -10.30 12.29
C ALA A 739 17.11 -9.79 13.00
N PHE A 740 16.83 -8.49 12.90
CA PHE A 740 15.61 -7.90 13.44
C PHE A 740 14.35 -8.38 12.73
N TYR A 741 14.37 -8.53 11.39
CA TYR A 741 13.27 -9.09 10.62
C TYR A 741 12.86 -10.47 11.17
N HIS A 742 13.82 -11.37 11.44
CA HIS A 742 13.51 -12.69 12.00
C HIS A 742 13.04 -12.63 13.43
N ILE A 743 13.66 -11.84 14.30
CA ILE A 743 13.21 -11.66 15.69
C ILE A 743 11.76 -11.14 15.71
N TYR A 744 11.43 -10.14 14.89
CA TYR A 744 10.07 -9.60 14.82
C TYR A 744 9.07 -10.61 14.21
N ARG A 745 9.43 -11.34 13.14
CA ARG A 745 8.61 -12.42 12.56
C ARG A 745 8.33 -13.54 13.57
N LEU A 746 9.30 -13.90 14.39
CA LEU A 746 9.20 -15.00 15.36
C LEU A 746 8.49 -14.63 16.66
N THR A 747 8.59 -13.38 17.12
CA THR A 747 8.09 -12.97 18.45
C THR A 747 6.94 -11.96 18.43
N GLY A 748 6.68 -11.30 17.29
CA GLY A 748 5.80 -10.13 17.20
C GLY A 748 6.29 -8.88 17.96
N GLN A 749 7.44 -8.95 18.65
CA GLN A 749 7.94 -7.91 19.54
C GLN A 749 9.07 -7.10 18.89
N ARG A 750 9.14 -5.79 19.22
CA ARG A 750 10.12 -4.86 18.64
C ARG A 750 11.13 -4.29 19.65
N PHE A 751 10.71 -4.08 20.91
CA PHE A 751 11.45 -3.31 21.94
C PHE A 751 12.11 -2.03 21.39
N ASP A 752 11.35 -1.27 20.60
CA ASP A 752 11.72 -0.03 19.88
C ASP A 752 13.02 -0.09 19.07
N TYR A 753 13.50 -1.29 18.76
CA TYR A 753 14.72 -1.47 17.98
C TYR A 753 14.51 -0.97 16.54
N ARG A 754 15.47 -0.20 16.03
CA ARG A 754 15.52 0.25 14.64
C ARG A 754 16.94 0.03 14.08
N PRO A 755 17.12 -0.70 12.95
CA PRO A 755 18.45 -1.02 12.40
C PRO A 755 19.30 0.20 12.02
N ASN A 756 18.67 1.34 11.74
CA ASN A 756 19.28 2.63 11.38
C ASN A 756 19.53 3.57 12.59
N ALA A 757 19.11 3.21 13.81
CA ALA A 757 19.26 4.09 14.96
C ALA A 757 20.73 4.27 15.41
N PRO A 758 21.05 5.42 16.06
CA PRO A 758 22.34 5.63 16.71
C PRO A 758 22.72 4.50 17.67
N LEU A 759 24.03 4.21 17.77
CA LEU A 759 24.57 3.06 18.52
C LEU A 759 24.02 2.95 19.95
N VAL A 760 23.93 4.06 20.69
CA VAL A 760 23.42 4.08 22.08
C VAL A 760 21.96 3.64 22.17
N GLN A 761 21.12 4.05 21.19
CA GLN A 761 19.72 3.62 21.13
C GLN A 761 19.60 2.14 20.75
N ARG A 762 20.42 1.65 19.81
CA ARG A 762 20.51 0.22 19.50
C ARG A 762 20.94 -0.61 20.72
N GLN A 763 21.99 -0.22 21.43
CA GLN A 763 22.47 -0.89 22.64
C GLN A 763 21.40 -0.92 23.75
N SER A 764 20.64 0.17 23.94
CA SER A 764 19.48 0.18 24.86
C SER A 764 18.44 -0.88 24.49
N ALA A 765 18.04 -0.95 23.22
CA ALA A 765 17.10 -1.94 22.73
C ALA A 765 17.64 -3.38 22.77
N VAL A 766 18.92 -3.61 22.45
CA VAL A 766 19.56 -4.93 22.55
C VAL A 766 19.69 -5.37 24.01
N ASN A 767 19.94 -4.46 24.95
CA ASN A 767 19.94 -4.80 26.38
C ASN A 767 18.53 -5.18 26.88
N ARG A 768 17.46 -4.62 26.30
CA ARG A 768 16.08 -5.12 26.53
C ARG A 768 15.88 -6.52 25.96
N TRP A 769 16.38 -6.81 24.75
CA TRP A 769 16.38 -8.18 24.19
C TRP A 769 17.18 -9.17 25.06
N ARG A 770 18.38 -8.81 25.53
CA ARG A 770 19.18 -9.65 26.44
C ARG A 770 18.47 -9.89 27.78
N ALA A 771 17.75 -8.89 28.31
CA ALA A 771 16.91 -9.05 29.50
C ALA A 771 15.67 -9.95 29.24
N HIS A 772 15.10 -9.93 28.03
CA HIS A 772 14.04 -10.87 27.62
C HIS A 772 14.56 -12.31 27.55
N LEU A 773 15.69 -12.55 26.86
CA LEU A 773 16.34 -13.86 26.84
C LEU A 773 16.62 -14.37 28.25
N ALA A 774 17.17 -13.52 29.14
CA ALA A 774 17.46 -13.88 30.52
C ALA A 774 16.21 -14.25 31.36
N ARG A 775 15.02 -13.75 31.00
CA ARG A 775 13.74 -14.15 31.62
C ARG A 775 13.18 -15.44 31.02
N LYS A 776 13.44 -15.71 29.74
CA LYS A 776 13.01 -16.92 29.02
C LYS A 776 14.12 -17.98 28.88
N ASN A 777 14.90 -18.23 29.93
CA ASN A 777 15.94 -19.29 29.96
C ASN A 777 16.97 -19.25 28.79
N GLY A 778 17.14 -18.08 28.14
CA GLY A 778 18.01 -17.85 26.99
C GLY A 778 17.31 -17.79 25.62
N THR A 779 16.00 -18.04 25.53
CA THR A 779 15.27 -18.19 24.27
C THR A 779 14.48 -16.93 23.84
N LEU A 780 14.14 -16.82 22.55
CA LEU A 780 13.25 -15.78 22.03
C LEU A 780 11.78 -16.16 22.26
N LEU A 781 11.42 -17.40 21.89
CA LEU A 781 10.14 -18.04 22.22
C LEU A 781 10.30 -18.93 23.44
N GLY A 782 9.34 -18.89 24.36
CA GLY A 782 9.30 -19.84 25.47
C GLY A 782 8.80 -21.20 24.98
N GLU A 783 9.05 -22.23 25.77
CA GLU A 783 8.07 -23.32 25.93
C GLU A 783 6.84 -22.79 26.69
#